data_AF-A0A256XFD3-F1
#
_entry.id   AF-A0A256XFD3-F1
#
_cell.length_a   1.000
_cell.length_b   1.000
_cell.length_c   1.000
_cell.angle_alpha   90.00
_cell.angle_beta   90.00
_cell.angle_gamma   90.00
#
_symmetry.space_group_name_H-M   'P 1'
#
loop_
_entity.id
_entity.type
_entity.pdbx_description
1 polymer ?
#
loop_
_entity_poly.entity_id
_entity_poly.type
_entity_poly.pdbx_seq_one_letter_code
_entity_poly.pdbx_strand_id
1 'polypeptide(L)'
;MCAKKNHKTVFVVVLFLLLLSFDVFALDENKMRELAQLYYEEASAQYYLNNCRSAISNANRSRSLYSQLGEQDKVVEASLLISKINDCLMSEGDSFYVDAVQSYNDGNIFFDTERFDDAKIKYQDAKTNVLEANISYFMMEPSDDASLVKVNELYETILAQIRLIELNKADDYYIQANRYYFDYDDMGYTYPQYARVKEYAEDALEVYVRYNDSDGMYKAQKMLDRVVSDIEEIRIYAEGQKEMARDSYDDEDYITALNHYLKAKDAYTMIESVGDIAYCERQIEIVIELIEASEAQMRASAEQYYGDAEKAYLGHEYTEALTNLNKSKAIYVIMRDMARARKNPLKESEFQSLIDECNKFYSQVYSEVLNQDVYNEAGAQYDEAFDKYKEGKYEGALVLVTEAWIKYKQISSYGGMSNCERLNESIADRFTQMREAEKHYNISLSSYEVAFFENATYHANESLTIYKEIKRENETELVTKLITKINEGIHKKNTADQYYRLALDYNKVDQLDDAETNAKRAYDLYYEVNWGLGINQSTILLDSIREKKGMFRPIEALRLFVPIIIAVVIVVIGIRWYHEREQMRFEVKERERLKKHQEKEKKLRREQKVEDERKRRREMVEEERKTHPAPERDKTEHEDRPLFRIKEPKEPAPVVEDKPVAEDISAREKYALDEISREEFLRMQSGEDVTTRESAVAAERKKLKREPEDKSSIGLEREKISEKDTIMKEALKEERKKLSELEEQNELNEDHIENQIKQIKDSFSKVDKEKKDVSGDSEDK
;
A
#
# COMPACT_ATOMS: atom_id res chain seq x y z
N MET A 1 -54.28 -42.57 76.94
CA MET A 1 -55.15 -42.37 78.12
C MET A 1 -54.60 -41.22 78.92
N CYS A 2 -55.45 -40.21 79.19
CA CYS A 2 -55.34 -39.13 80.20
C CYS A 2 -53.99 -38.39 80.31
N ALA A 3 -53.90 -37.10 80.01
CA ALA A 3 -54.53 -36.10 80.88
C ALA A 3 -55.08 -34.89 80.12
N LYS A 4 -56.41 -34.86 80.04
CA LYS A 4 -57.20 -33.63 79.99
C LYS A 4 -57.00 -32.88 81.32
N LYS A 5 -56.70 -31.58 81.22
CA LYS A 5 -56.89 -30.47 82.18
C LYS A 5 -55.58 -29.74 82.44
N ASN A 6 -55.47 -28.52 81.88
CA ASN A 6 -54.92 -27.33 82.57
C ASN A 6 -54.89 -26.04 81.72
N HIS A 7 -55.53 -25.98 80.54
CA HIS A 7 -55.67 -24.71 79.81
C HIS A 7 -56.67 -23.73 80.44
N LYS A 8 -57.66 -24.22 81.22
CA LYS A 8 -58.57 -23.32 81.96
C LYS A 8 -57.90 -22.61 83.12
N THR A 9 -56.90 -23.22 83.76
CA THR A 9 -56.21 -22.62 84.91
C THR A 9 -55.21 -21.55 84.47
N VAL A 10 -54.52 -21.73 83.34
CA VAL A 10 -53.63 -20.68 82.80
C VAL A 10 -54.42 -19.51 82.22
N PHE A 11 -55.54 -19.76 81.53
CA PHE A 11 -56.39 -18.68 81.02
C PHE A 11 -57.08 -17.92 82.16
N VAL A 12 -57.53 -18.60 83.23
CA VAL A 12 -58.08 -17.93 84.41
C VAL A 12 -56.98 -17.20 85.18
N VAL A 13 -55.75 -17.71 85.31
CA VAL A 13 -54.68 -16.98 86.00
C VAL A 13 -54.20 -15.78 85.20
N VAL A 14 -54.16 -15.84 83.86
CA VAL A 14 -53.83 -14.68 83.02
C VAL A 14 -54.98 -13.68 82.97
N LEU A 15 -56.25 -14.13 82.91
CA LEU A 15 -57.42 -13.26 83.00
C LEU A 15 -57.57 -12.66 84.41
N PHE A 16 -57.21 -13.38 85.47
CA PHE A 16 -57.23 -12.91 86.86
C PHE A 16 -56.02 -12.03 87.16
N LEU A 17 -54.87 -12.21 86.51
CA LEU A 17 -53.75 -11.25 86.56
C LEU A 17 -54.03 -10.00 85.73
N LEU A 18 -54.73 -10.11 84.59
CA LEU A 18 -55.24 -8.96 83.83
C LEU A 18 -56.33 -8.22 84.63
N LEU A 19 -57.29 -8.92 85.24
CA LEU A 19 -58.35 -8.33 86.07
C LEU A 19 -57.81 -7.76 87.39
N LEU A 20 -56.82 -8.38 88.03
CA LEU A 20 -56.15 -7.82 89.22
C LEU A 20 -55.16 -6.70 88.89
N SER A 21 -54.72 -6.55 87.64
CA SER A 21 -54.05 -5.33 87.18
C SER A 21 -55.01 -4.18 86.84
N PHE A 22 -56.32 -4.44 86.80
CA PHE A 22 -57.35 -3.41 86.62
C PHE A 22 -57.89 -2.82 87.94
N ASP A 23 -57.54 -3.39 89.10
CA ASP A 23 -57.99 -2.91 90.42
C ASP A 23 -56.95 -2.01 91.16
N VAL A 24 -56.02 -1.41 90.43
CA VAL A 24 -55.21 -0.28 90.93
C VAL A 24 -55.57 0.95 90.14
N PHE A 25 -56.65 1.62 90.60
CA PHE A 25 -56.91 3.08 90.60
C PHE A 25 -58.43 3.36 90.60
N ALA A 26 -59.19 2.76 91.53
CA ALA A 26 -60.30 3.50 92.12
C ALA A 26 -59.67 4.54 93.07
N LEU A 27 -59.19 5.65 92.51
CA LEU A 27 -58.85 6.82 93.32
C LEU A 27 -60.12 7.20 94.07
N ASP A 28 -60.01 7.39 95.38
CA ASP A 28 -61.01 8.10 96.17
C ASP A 28 -61.42 9.37 95.41
N GLU A 29 -62.72 9.65 95.28
CA GLU A 29 -63.22 10.84 94.55
C GLU A 29 -62.52 12.12 95.04
N ASN A 30 -62.17 12.16 96.33
CA ASN A 30 -61.41 13.27 96.90
C ASN A 30 -59.97 13.36 96.35
N LYS A 31 -59.29 12.22 96.14
CA LYS A 31 -57.95 12.19 95.54
C LYS A 31 -57.97 12.46 94.04
N MET A 32 -59.00 12.03 93.32
CA MET A 32 -59.19 12.43 91.91
C MET A 32 -59.41 13.94 91.80
N ARG A 33 -60.19 14.52 92.72
CA ARG A 33 -60.43 15.97 92.78
C ARG A 33 -59.15 16.74 93.10
N GLU A 34 -58.37 16.30 94.09
CA GLU A 34 -57.05 16.88 94.40
C GLU A 34 -56.08 16.79 93.20
N LEU A 35 -56.07 15.66 92.50
CA LEU A 35 -55.23 15.46 91.32
C LEU A 35 -55.69 16.32 90.12
N ALA A 36 -57.00 16.45 89.91
CA ALA A 36 -57.58 17.30 88.87
C ALA A 36 -57.27 18.79 89.12
N GLN A 37 -57.34 19.22 90.37
CA GLN A 37 -56.97 20.58 90.80
C GLN A 37 -55.46 20.81 90.68
N LEU A 38 -54.63 19.84 91.05
CA LEU A 38 -53.18 19.93 90.86
C LEU A 38 -52.81 20.09 89.38
N TYR A 39 -53.42 19.30 88.49
CA TYR A 39 -53.21 19.45 87.05
C TYR A 39 -53.74 20.78 86.51
N TYR A 40 -54.83 21.32 87.07
CA TYR A 40 -55.34 22.64 86.70
C TYR A 40 -54.36 23.76 87.10
N GLU A 41 -53.86 23.71 88.35
CA GLU A 41 -52.91 24.67 88.88
C GLU A 41 -51.58 24.62 88.13
N GLU A 42 -51.08 23.42 87.83
CA GLU A 42 -49.88 23.23 87.01
C GLU A 42 -50.10 23.73 85.58
N ALA A 43 -51.24 23.43 84.96
CA ALA A 43 -51.57 23.95 83.64
C ALA A 43 -51.62 25.48 83.63
N SER A 44 -52.23 26.09 84.64
CA SER A 44 -52.31 27.54 84.78
C SER A 44 -50.93 28.16 85.01
N ALA A 45 -50.09 27.55 85.86
CA ALA A 45 -48.73 28.01 86.11
C ALA A 45 -47.88 27.95 84.84
N GLN A 46 -47.93 26.84 84.11
CA GLN A 46 -47.21 26.69 82.83
C GLN A 46 -47.70 27.67 81.77
N TYR A 47 -49.02 27.92 81.70
CA TYR A 47 -49.58 28.93 80.81
C TYR A 47 -49.06 30.34 81.13
N TYR A 48 -48.98 30.73 82.41
CA TYR A 48 -48.42 32.03 82.81
C TYR A 48 -46.91 32.16 82.57
N LEU A 49 -46.20 31.03 82.42
CA LEU A 49 -44.81 30.98 81.99
C LEU A 49 -44.66 30.94 80.45
N ASN A 50 -45.75 31.11 79.70
CA ASN A 50 -45.82 30.97 78.24
C ASN A 50 -45.39 29.57 77.72
N ASN A 51 -45.47 28.53 78.56
CA ASN A 51 -45.18 27.15 78.16
C ASN A 51 -46.46 26.42 77.76
N CYS A 52 -47.04 26.85 76.64
CA CYS A 52 -48.40 26.47 76.24
C CYS A 52 -48.51 24.99 75.84
N ARG A 53 -47.44 24.41 75.27
CA ARG A 53 -47.34 22.97 74.96
C ARG A 53 -47.39 22.08 76.21
N SER A 54 -46.77 22.51 77.31
CA SER A 54 -46.86 21.76 78.59
C SER A 54 -48.19 22.02 79.31
N ALA A 55 -48.70 23.25 79.20
CA ALA A 55 -49.96 23.66 79.81
C ALA A 55 -51.16 22.85 79.25
N ILE A 56 -51.23 22.64 77.94
CA ILE A 56 -52.38 21.98 77.30
C ILE A 56 -52.53 20.51 77.73
N SER A 57 -51.41 19.80 77.91
CA SER A 57 -51.43 18.41 78.39
C SER A 57 -52.02 18.29 79.79
N ASN A 58 -51.60 19.18 80.70
CA ASN A 58 -52.12 19.22 82.07
C ASN A 58 -53.58 19.71 82.11
N ALA A 59 -53.95 20.68 81.28
CA ALA A 59 -55.31 21.19 81.20
C ALA A 59 -56.29 20.11 80.69
N ASN A 60 -55.88 19.32 79.69
CA ASN A 60 -56.66 18.20 79.17
C ASN A 60 -56.81 17.07 80.20
N ARG A 61 -55.75 16.73 80.94
CA ARG A 61 -55.82 15.77 82.06
C ARG A 61 -56.76 16.25 83.15
N SER A 62 -56.69 17.53 83.52
CA SER A 62 -57.59 18.16 84.49
C SER A 62 -59.06 18.11 84.04
N ARG A 63 -59.36 18.56 82.80
CA ARG A 63 -60.71 18.52 82.21
C ARG A 63 -61.29 17.10 82.20
N SER A 64 -60.49 16.11 81.82
CA SER A 64 -60.90 14.70 81.79
C SER A 64 -61.26 14.18 83.18
N LEU A 65 -60.44 14.46 84.20
CA LEU A 65 -60.71 14.05 85.58
C LEU A 65 -61.95 14.75 86.16
N TYR A 66 -62.12 16.06 85.91
CA TYR A 66 -63.34 16.77 86.34
C TYR A 66 -64.60 16.25 85.64
N SER A 67 -64.50 15.83 84.38
CA SER A 67 -65.60 15.21 83.64
C SER A 67 -65.99 13.86 84.26
N GLN A 68 -65.02 13.05 84.66
CA GLN A 68 -65.25 11.76 85.34
C GLN A 68 -65.89 11.93 86.74
N LEU A 69 -65.59 13.04 87.43
CA LEU A 69 -66.19 13.38 88.73
C LEU A 69 -67.58 14.04 88.64
N GLY A 70 -68.06 14.36 87.43
CA GLY A 70 -69.36 15.02 87.23
C GLY A 70 -69.39 16.51 87.60
N GLU A 71 -68.23 17.15 87.80
CA GLU A 71 -68.12 18.55 88.22
C GLU A 71 -68.17 19.51 87.03
N GLN A 72 -69.38 19.79 86.54
CA GLN A 72 -69.59 20.57 85.33
C GLN A 72 -68.98 21.99 85.40
N ASP A 73 -69.08 22.68 86.54
CA ASP A 73 -68.49 24.01 86.71
C ASP A 73 -66.96 23.99 86.54
N LYS A 74 -66.31 22.92 87.04
CA LYS A 74 -64.86 22.72 86.92
C LYS A 74 -64.43 22.25 85.53
N VAL A 75 -65.27 21.49 84.83
CA VAL A 75 -65.07 21.17 83.41
C VAL A 75 -65.12 22.45 82.56
N VAL A 76 -66.06 23.36 82.83
CA VAL A 76 -66.15 24.66 82.15
C VAL A 76 -64.91 25.51 82.46
N GLU A 77 -64.47 25.54 83.72
CA GLU A 77 -63.26 26.27 84.13
C GLU A 77 -61.99 25.74 83.45
N ALA A 78 -61.82 24.41 83.38
CA ALA A 78 -60.73 23.76 82.64
C ALA A 78 -60.84 23.98 81.12
N SER A 79 -62.05 24.00 80.57
CA SER A 79 -62.29 24.28 79.13
C SER A 79 -61.98 25.73 78.76
N LEU A 80 -62.26 26.68 79.66
CA LEU A 80 -61.88 28.09 79.47
C LEU A 80 -60.36 28.26 79.51
N LEU A 81 -59.66 27.53 80.38
CA LEU A 81 -58.20 27.51 80.41
C LEU A 81 -57.63 26.90 79.12
N ILE A 82 -58.21 25.78 78.63
CA ILE A 82 -57.86 25.19 77.33
C ILE A 82 -58.05 26.20 76.19
N SER A 83 -59.15 26.95 76.16
CA SER A 83 -59.35 27.99 75.14
C SER A 83 -58.25 29.05 75.16
N LYS A 84 -57.82 29.51 76.33
CA LYS A 84 -56.70 30.47 76.46
C LYS A 84 -55.36 29.87 76.06
N ILE A 85 -55.15 28.59 76.35
CA ILE A 85 -53.94 27.87 75.94
C ILE A 85 -53.95 27.66 74.42
N ASN A 86 -55.11 27.37 73.82
CA ASN A 86 -55.29 27.30 72.37
C ASN A 86 -54.96 28.62 71.68
N ASP A 87 -55.38 29.78 72.24
CA ASP A 87 -54.99 31.09 71.69
C ASP A 87 -53.46 31.30 71.70
N CYS A 88 -52.79 30.82 72.76
CA CYS A 88 -51.33 30.85 72.84
C CYS A 88 -50.66 29.90 71.83
N LEU A 89 -51.12 28.65 71.74
CA LEU A 89 -50.62 27.66 70.77
C LEU A 89 -50.86 28.11 69.33
N MET A 90 -52.01 28.74 69.05
CA MET A 90 -52.31 29.35 67.75
C MET A 90 -51.30 30.45 67.43
N SER A 91 -51.06 31.38 68.36
CA SER A 91 -50.07 32.45 68.17
C SER A 91 -48.64 31.92 67.98
N GLU A 92 -48.27 30.85 68.68
CA GLU A 92 -46.97 30.18 68.53
C GLU A 92 -46.87 29.51 67.15
N GLY A 93 -47.91 28.77 66.75
CA GLY A 93 -48.01 28.12 65.45
C GLY A 93 -47.98 29.12 64.29
N ASP A 94 -48.71 30.23 64.39
CA ASP A 94 -48.75 31.30 63.39
C ASP A 94 -47.37 31.93 63.22
N SER A 95 -46.65 32.18 64.33
CA SER A 95 -45.29 32.72 64.29
C SER A 95 -44.35 31.79 63.53
N PHE A 96 -44.31 30.50 63.88
CA PHE A 96 -43.48 29.52 63.20
C PHE A 96 -43.88 29.34 61.73
N TYR A 97 -45.17 29.39 61.42
CA TYR A 97 -45.64 29.30 60.04
C TYR A 97 -45.20 30.51 59.20
N VAL A 98 -45.27 31.73 59.75
CA VAL A 98 -44.77 32.93 59.06
C VAL A 98 -43.26 32.84 58.82
N ASP A 99 -42.48 32.41 59.82
CA ASP A 99 -41.03 32.24 59.70
C ASP A 99 -40.66 31.15 58.68
N ALA A 100 -41.46 30.08 58.61
CA ALA A 100 -41.35 29.05 57.59
C ALA A 100 -41.60 29.59 56.18
N VAL A 101 -42.69 30.34 55.98
CA VAL A 101 -43.03 30.96 54.68
C VAL A 101 -41.94 31.93 54.25
N GLN A 102 -41.41 32.73 55.18
CA GLN A 102 -40.32 33.66 54.88
C GLN A 102 -39.06 32.90 54.46
N SER A 103 -38.65 31.88 55.22
CA SER A 103 -37.47 31.06 54.90
C SER A 103 -37.64 30.31 53.56
N TYR A 104 -38.85 29.83 53.26
CA TYR A 104 -39.17 29.22 51.98
C TYR A 104 -39.05 30.21 50.81
N ASN A 105 -39.57 31.43 50.97
CA ASN A 105 -39.45 32.47 49.95
C ASN A 105 -38.01 32.92 49.73
N ASP A 106 -37.21 33.07 50.80
CA ASP A 106 -35.77 33.31 50.70
C ASP A 106 -35.07 32.17 49.95
N GLY A 107 -35.48 30.92 50.24
CA GLY A 107 -35.03 29.73 49.50
C GLY A 107 -35.32 29.83 48.00
N ASN A 108 -36.54 30.23 47.61
CA ASN A 108 -36.89 30.42 46.19
C ASN A 108 -36.04 31.49 45.51
N ILE A 109 -35.71 32.59 46.19
CA ILE A 109 -34.84 33.63 45.64
C ILE A 109 -33.44 33.07 45.35
N PHE A 110 -32.88 32.27 46.27
CA PHE A 110 -31.59 31.61 46.04
C PHE A 110 -31.68 30.55 44.95
N PHE A 111 -32.78 29.81 44.90
CA PHE A 111 -33.01 28.80 43.87
C PHE A 111 -33.08 29.42 42.47
N ASP A 112 -33.85 30.51 42.29
CA ASP A 112 -34.00 31.24 41.03
C ASP A 112 -32.69 31.91 40.57
N THR A 113 -31.75 32.14 41.49
CA THR A 113 -30.42 32.67 41.20
C THR A 113 -29.34 31.59 41.10
N GLU A 114 -29.75 30.32 40.99
CA GLU A 114 -28.89 29.13 40.84
C GLU A 114 -27.89 28.93 42.00
N ARG A 115 -28.19 29.50 43.18
CA ARG A 115 -27.40 29.36 44.41
C ARG A 115 -27.93 28.20 45.26
N PHE A 116 -27.82 26.99 44.74
CA PHE A 116 -28.49 25.80 45.28
C PHE A 116 -28.08 25.44 46.72
N ASP A 117 -26.82 25.61 47.10
CA ASP A 117 -26.38 25.34 48.48
C ASP A 117 -27.04 26.28 49.50
N ASP A 118 -27.12 27.58 49.18
CA ASP A 118 -27.77 28.59 50.02
C ASP A 118 -29.29 28.36 50.07
N ALA A 119 -29.90 28.04 48.93
CA ALA A 119 -31.32 27.69 48.84
C ALA A 119 -31.67 26.48 49.71
N LYS A 120 -30.82 25.44 49.69
CA LYS A 120 -31.01 24.23 50.49
C LYS A 120 -30.99 24.54 51.99
N ILE A 121 -30.07 25.39 52.45
CA ILE A 121 -30.01 25.82 53.86
C ILE A 121 -31.35 26.48 54.25
N LYS A 122 -31.85 27.41 53.42
CA LYS A 122 -33.12 28.10 53.67
C LYS A 122 -34.34 27.19 53.64
N TYR A 123 -34.38 26.21 52.76
CA TYR A 123 -35.44 25.21 52.78
C TYR A 123 -35.37 24.28 54.00
N GLN A 124 -34.18 23.95 54.53
CA GLN A 124 -34.06 23.19 55.79
C GLN A 124 -34.51 24.02 57.00
N ASP A 125 -34.19 25.31 57.04
CA ASP A 125 -34.71 26.24 58.05
C ASP A 125 -36.24 26.30 57.98
N ALA A 126 -36.80 26.47 56.77
CA ALA A 126 -38.24 26.46 56.53
C ALA A 126 -38.89 25.16 56.99
N LYS A 127 -38.30 24.01 56.63
CA LYS A 127 -38.77 22.67 57.05
C LYS A 127 -38.86 22.55 58.57
N THR A 128 -37.85 23.04 59.28
CA THR A 128 -37.80 23.00 60.75
C THR A 128 -38.93 23.82 61.35
N ASN A 129 -39.11 25.06 60.88
CA ASN A 129 -40.18 25.94 61.35
C ASN A 129 -41.59 25.41 61.01
N VAL A 130 -41.78 24.80 59.84
CA VAL A 130 -43.06 24.14 59.49
C VAL A 130 -43.39 22.99 60.43
N LEU A 131 -42.40 22.18 60.81
CA LEU A 131 -42.61 21.10 61.79
C LEU A 131 -42.99 21.64 63.16
N GLU A 132 -42.37 22.74 63.62
CA GLU A 132 -42.74 23.39 64.88
C GLU A 132 -44.15 23.99 64.84
N ALA A 133 -44.55 24.61 63.73
CA ALA A 133 -45.92 25.08 63.52
C ALA A 133 -46.93 23.92 63.55
N ASN A 134 -46.60 22.79 62.92
CA ASN A 134 -47.42 21.58 62.92
C ASN A 134 -47.69 21.09 64.34
N ILE A 135 -46.64 21.00 65.16
CA ILE A 135 -46.73 20.57 66.56
C ILE A 135 -47.68 21.48 67.35
N SER A 136 -47.55 22.80 67.20
CA SER A 136 -48.39 23.77 67.91
C SER A 136 -49.88 23.62 67.56
N TYR A 137 -50.23 23.53 66.28
CA TYR A 137 -51.63 23.35 65.85
C TYR A 137 -52.21 21.97 66.20
N PHE A 138 -51.37 20.93 66.15
CA PHE A 138 -51.77 19.57 66.50
C PHE A 138 -52.09 19.42 68.00
N MET A 139 -51.37 20.16 68.86
CA MET A 139 -51.57 20.10 70.31
C MET A 139 -52.83 20.83 70.81
N MET A 140 -53.49 21.63 69.96
CA MET A 140 -54.73 22.32 70.31
C MET A 140 -55.88 21.33 70.55
N GLU A 141 -56.87 21.73 71.37
CA GLU A 141 -58.04 20.90 71.68
C GLU A 141 -59.37 21.64 71.41
N PRO A 142 -60.14 21.28 70.36
CA PRO A 142 -59.75 20.35 69.29
C PRO A 142 -58.63 20.91 68.41
N SER A 143 -57.97 20.05 67.63
CA SER A 143 -56.93 20.43 66.67
C SER A 143 -57.45 21.43 65.63
N ASP A 144 -56.58 22.34 65.18
CA ASP A 144 -56.90 23.20 64.06
C ASP A 144 -56.60 22.51 62.73
N ASP A 145 -57.57 21.72 62.26
CA ASP A 145 -57.45 20.96 61.01
C ASP A 145 -57.17 21.87 59.80
N ALA A 146 -57.68 23.10 59.79
CA ALA A 146 -57.48 24.02 58.66
C ALA A 146 -56.02 24.52 58.59
N SER A 147 -55.41 24.81 59.73
CA SER A 147 -54.01 25.22 59.80
C SER A 147 -53.06 24.04 59.59
N LEU A 148 -53.40 22.85 60.08
CA LEU A 148 -52.63 21.63 59.83
C LEU A 148 -52.55 21.28 58.34
N VAL A 149 -53.65 21.45 57.58
CA VAL A 149 -53.63 21.25 56.11
C VAL A 149 -52.64 22.21 55.45
N LYS A 150 -52.67 23.51 55.78
CA LYS A 150 -51.75 24.51 55.21
C LYS A 150 -50.27 24.21 55.53
N VAL A 151 -50.00 23.81 56.76
CA VAL A 151 -48.65 23.44 57.20
C VAL A 151 -48.16 22.20 56.46
N ASN A 152 -49.00 21.18 56.31
CA ASN A 152 -48.64 19.98 55.56
C ASN A 152 -48.41 20.27 54.07
N GLU A 153 -49.25 21.10 53.45
CA GLU A 153 -49.05 21.54 52.05
C GLU A 153 -47.71 22.27 51.87
N LEU A 154 -47.36 23.18 52.80
CA LEU A 154 -46.07 23.88 52.78
C LEU A 154 -44.90 22.91 53.03
N TYR A 155 -45.05 21.95 53.94
CA TYR A 155 -44.05 20.92 54.22
C TYR A 155 -43.72 20.10 52.96
N GLU A 156 -44.73 19.59 52.27
CA GLU A 156 -44.55 18.82 51.03
C GLU A 156 -43.90 19.67 49.94
N THR A 157 -44.28 20.95 49.84
CA THR A 157 -43.67 21.89 48.89
C THR A 157 -42.18 22.11 49.19
N ILE A 158 -41.81 22.29 50.46
CA ILE A 158 -40.41 22.44 50.88
C ILE A 158 -39.61 21.16 50.56
N LEU A 159 -40.17 19.98 50.84
CA LEU A 159 -39.51 18.71 50.51
C LEU A 159 -39.30 18.54 49.02
N ALA A 160 -40.27 18.94 48.19
CA ALA A 160 -40.16 18.91 46.74
C ALA A 160 -39.02 19.81 46.24
N GLN A 161 -38.83 21.00 46.82
CA GLN A 161 -37.72 21.90 46.44
C GLN A 161 -36.35 21.37 46.86
N ILE A 162 -36.24 20.81 48.08
CA ILE A 162 -34.99 20.17 48.53
C ILE A 162 -34.64 19.00 47.60
N ARG A 163 -35.62 18.18 47.21
CA ARG A 163 -35.43 17.10 46.24
C ARG A 163 -34.91 17.63 44.90
N LEU A 164 -35.50 18.71 44.37
CA LEU A 164 -35.10 19.30 43.10
C LEU A 164 -33.64 19.78 43.12
N ILE A 165 -33.21 20.41 44.22
CA ILE A 165 -31.81 20.83 44.41
C ILE A 165 -30.85 19.63 44.35
N GLU A 166 -31.17 18.55 45.07
CA GLU A 166 -30.31 17.36 45.10
C GLU A 166 -30.23 16.69 43.73
N LEU A 167 -31.34 16.65 42.98
CA LEU A 167 -31.35 16.13 41.62
C LEU A 167 -30.51 17.00 40.67
N ASN A 168 -30.60 18.33 40.75
CA ASN A 168 -29.73 19.22 39.96
C ASN A 168 -28.24 18.98 40.25
N LYS A 169 -27.89 18.73 41.52
CA LYS A 169 -26.52 18.38 41.89
C LYS A 169 -26.07 17.04 41.31
N ALA A 170 -26.97 16.06 41.25
CA ALA A 170 -26.71 14.78 40.59
C ALA A 170 -26.54 14.93 39.07
N ASP A 171 -27.32 15.83 38.44
CA ASP A 171 -27.15 16.20 37.03
C ASP A 171 -25.78 16.82 36.79
N ASP A 172 -25.32 17.71 37.67
CA ASP A 172 -23.96 18.29 37.59
C ASP A 172 -22.88 17.22 37.67
N TYR A 173 -22.98 16.26 38.61
CA TYR A 173 -22.06 15.13 38.68
C TYR A 173 -22.08 14.30 37.38
N TYR A 174 -23.26 13.98 36.86
CA TYR A 174 -23.39 13.26 35.59
C TYR A 174 -22.80 14.05 34.41
N ILE A 175 -22.97 15.37 34.36
CA ILE A 175 -22.34 16.24 33.35
C ILE A 175 -20.83 16.19 33.46
N GLN A 176 -20.25 16.24 34.67
CA GLN A 176 -18.80 16.09 34.84
C GLN A 176 -18.32 14.71 34.36
N ALA A 177 -19.04 13.64 34.69
CA ALA A 177 -18.73 12.29 34.19
C ALA A 177 -18.73 12.26 32.65
N ASN A 178 -19.72 12.85 31.99
CA ASN A 178 -19.74 12.96 30.53
C ASN A 178 -18.55 13.73 29.99
N ARG A 179 -18.16 14.86 30.60
CA ARG A 179 -17.03 15.65 30.13
C ARG A 179 -15.72 14.89 30.22
N TYR A 180 -15.46 14.20 31.33
CA TYR A 180 -14.27 13.37 31.48
C TYR A 180 -14.22 12.16 30.54
N TYR A 181 -15.38 11.75 30.01
CA TYR A 181 -15.48 10.61 29.11
C TYR A 181 -15.47 11.01 27.62
N PHE A 182 -16.25 12.02 27.21
CA PHE A 182 -16.43 12.43 25.81
C PHE A 182 -15.66 13.70 25.43
N ASP A 183 -15.54 14.65 26.36
CA ASP A 183 -14.97 15.97 26.10
C ASP A 183 -13.56 16.11 26.72
N TYR A 184 -12.87 14.99 26.93
CA TYR A 184 -11.59 14.94 27.64
C TYR A 184 -10.48 15.71 26.89
N ASP A 185 -10.54 15.77 25.56
CA ASP A 185 -9.62 16.54 24.73
C ASP A 185 -9.74 18.05 25.00
N ASP A 186 -10.96 18.57 25.13
CA ASP A 186 -11.23 19.98 25.48
C ASP A 186 -10.75 20.31 26.89
N MET A 187 -10.64 19.30 27.74
CA MET A 187 -10.09 19.41 29.10
C MET A 187 -8.56 19.23 29.15
N GLY A 188 -7.91 18.98 28.01
CA GLY A 188 -6.45 18.86 27.88
C GLY A 188 -5.88 17.50 28.26
N TYR A 189 -6.71 16.45 28.34
CA TYR A 189 -6.25 15.07 28.57
C TYR A 189 -6.00 14.35 27.25
N THR A 190 -5.13 13.34 27.26
CA THR A 190 -4.79 12.53 26.07
C THR A 190 -5.71 11.32 25.87
N TYR A 191 -6.50 10.98 26.89
CA TYR A 191 -7.44 9.86 26.90
C TYR A 191 -8.54 10.12 27.95
N PRO A 192 -9.71 9.45 27.84
CA PRO A 192 -10.78 9.52 28.82
C PRO A 192 -10.29 9.24 30.24
N GLN A 193 -10.69 10.04 31.20
CA GLN A 193 -10.26 9.90 32.60
C GLN A 193 -11.16 8.91 33.34
N TYR A 194 -11.09 7.63 32.98
CA TYR A 194 -12.05 6.59 33.40
C TYR A 194 -12.27 6.51 34.92
N ALA A 195 -11.23 6.72 35.74
CA ALA A 195 -11.38 6.75 37.20
C ALA A 195 -12.29 7.89 37.68
N ARG A 196 -12.12 9.10 37.12
CA ARG A 196 -12.97 10.26 37.42
C ARG A 196 -14.39 10.09 36.87
N VAL A 197 -14.53 9.54 35.67
CA VAL A 197 -15.86 9.24 35.10
C VAL A 197 -16.63 8.32 36.04
N LYS A 198 -15.96 7.27 36.54
CA LYS A 198 -16.56 6.32 37.48
C LYS A 198 -16.96 7.00 38.79
N GLU A 199 -16.07 7.77 39.42
CA GLU A 199 -16.35 8.51 40.66
C GLU A 199 -17.59 9.40 40.51
N TYR A 200 -17.62 10.28 39.51
CA TYR A 200 -18.75 11.19 39.31
C TYR A 200 -20.05 10.49 38.91
N ALA A 201 -19.98 9.39 38.16
CA ALA A 201 -21.17 8.62 37.80
C ALA A 201 -21.72 7.82 39.00
N GLU A 202 -20.87 7.31 39.90
CA GLU A 202 -21.27 6.68 41.15
C GLU A 202 -21.93 7.70 42.10
N ASP A 203 -21.35 8.89 42.25
CA ASP A 203 -21.91 9.98 43.05
C ASP A 203 -23.30 10.42 42.55
N ALA A 204 -23.45 10.57 41.22
CA ALA A 204 -24.74 10.88 40.61
C ALA A 204 -25.77 9.75 40.85
N LEU A 205 -25.37 8.50 40.64
CA LEU A 205 -26.23 7.33 40.82
C LEU A 205 -26.75 7.22 42.26
N GLU A 206 -25.91 7.47 43.26
CA GLU A 206 -26.32 7.42 44.67
C GLU A 206 -27.51 8.36 44.94
N VAL A 207 -27.45 9.59 44.41
CA VAL A 207 -28.51 10.58 44.59
C VAL A 207 -29.77 10.20 43.82
N TYR A 208 -29.64 9.76 42.57
CA TYR A 208 -30.80 9.34 41.77
C TYR A 208 -31.54 8.16 42.39
N VAL A 209 -30.81 7.18 42.94
CA VAL A 209 -31.40 6.05 43.68
C VAL A 209 -32.14 6.53 44.92
N ARG A 210 -31.54 7.44 45.70
CA ARG A 210 -32.15 7.99 46.93
C ARG A 210 -33.51 8.65 46.67
N TYR A 211 -33.67 9.32 45.52
CA TYR A 211 -34.89 10.05 45.15
C TYR A 211 -35.75 9.34 44.09
N ASN A 212 -35.43 8.07 43.78
CA ASN A 212 -36.13 7.24 42.80
C ASN A 212 -36.33 7.93 41.43
N ASP A 213 -35.29 8.60 40.93
CA ASP A 213 -35.30 9.18 39.59
C ASP A 213 -34.81 8.16 38.55
N SER A 214 -35.77 7.50 37.90
CA SER A 214 -35.47 6.40 36.98
C SER A 214 -34.62 6.80 35.76
N ASP A 215 -34.76 8.04 35.27
CA ASP A 215 -34.00 8.49 34.09
C ASP A 215 -32.54 8.77 34.45
N GLY A 216 -32.31 9.50 35.55
CA GLY A 216 -30.98 9.71 36.11
C GLY A 216 -30.27 8.40 36.48
N MET A 217 -30.98 7.47 37.14
CA MET A 217 -30.47 6.13 37.47
C MET A 217 -30.01 5.39 36.20
N TYR A 218 -30.83 5.37 35.16
CA TYR A 218 -30.49 4.70 33.90
C TYR A 218 -29.29 5.35 33.22
N LYS A 219 -29.23 6.68 33.16
CA LYS A 219 -28.12 7.44 32.57
C LYS A 219 -26.80 7.16 33.28
N ALA A 220 -26.78 7.28 34.61
CA ALA A 220 -25.58 7.06 35.41
C ALA A 220 -25.12 5.60 35.34
N GLN A 221 -26.04 4.63 35.46
CA GLN A 221 -25.70 3.21 35.33
C GLN A 221 -25.14 2.88 33.94
N LYS A 222 -25.75 3.41 32.87
CA LYS A 222 -25.28 3.20 31.51
C LYS A 222 -23.88 3.79 31.28
N MET A 223 -23.56 4.92 31.91
CA MET A 223 -22.21 5.49 31.88
C MET A 223 -21.22 4.55 32.57
N LEU A 224 -21.55 4.05 33.76
CA LEU A 224 -20.71 3.09 34.49
C LEU A 224 -20.48 1.80 33.70
N ASP A 225 -21.53 1.22 33.11
CA ASP A 225 -21.43 0.01 32.31
C ASP A 225 -20.50 0.21 31.10
N ARG A 226 -20.57 1.38 30.46
CA ARG A 226 -19.68 1.74 29.35
C ARG A 226 -18.22 1.87 29.80
N VAL A 227 -17.97 2.60 30.88
CA VAL A 227 -16.61 2.74 31.45
C VAL A 227 -16.02 1.37 31.80
N VAL A 228 -16.81 0.50 32.44
CA VAL A 228 -16.37 -0.86 32.80
C VAL A 228 -16.06 -1.68 31.55
N SER A 229 -16.89 -1.60 30.51
CA SER A 229 -16.65 -2.28 29.24
C SER A 229 -15.36 -1.82 28.56
N ASP A 230 -15.14 -0.51 28.47
CA ASP A 230 -13.96 0.04 27.79
C ASP A 230 -12.67 -0.27 28.55
N ILE A 231 -12.69 -0.16 29.88
CA ILE A 231 -11.54 -0.55 30.73
C ILE A 231 -11.18 -2.01 30.47
N GLU A 232 -12.17 -2.91 30.39
CA GLU A 232 -11.93 -4.33 30.16
C GLU A 232 -11.41 -4.60 28.74
N GLU A 233 -11.92 -3.93 27.71
CA GLU A 233 -11.39 -4.04 26.34
C GLU A 233 -9.93 -3.56 26.24
N ILE A 234 -9.61 -2.42 26.85
CA ILE A 234 -8.24 -1.89 26.90
C ILE A 234 -7.33 -2.83 27.69
N ARG A 235 -7.82 -3.41 28.80
CA ARG A 235 -7.07 -4.39 29.58
C ARG A 235 -6.77 -5.65 28.77
N ILE A 236 -7.75 -6.21 28.06
CA ILE A 236 -7.55 -7.38 27.20
C ILE A 236 -6.49 -7.09 26.13
N TYR A 237 -6.55 -5.91 25.50
CA TYR A 237 -5.52 -5.49 24.55
C TYR A 237 -4.14 -5.38 25.22
N ALA A 238 -4.04 -4.73 26.38
CA ALA A 238 -2.79 -4.56 27.12
C ALA A 238 -2.18 -5.90 27.54
N GLU A 239 -2.98 -6.83 28.03
CA GLU A 239 -2.57 -8.20 28.37
C GLU A 239 -2.05 -8.95 27.14
N GLY A 240 -2.76 -8.86 26.01
CA GLY A 240 -2.31 -9.47 24.76
C GLY A 240 -0.98 -8.90 24.27
N GLN A 241 -0.77 -7.58 24.39
CA GLN A 241 0.53 -6.96 24.10
C GLN A 241 1.61 -7.46 25.06
N LYS A 242 1.31 -7.58 26.35
CA LYS A 242 2.24 -8.10 27.35
C LYS A 242 2.64 -9.56 27.10
N GLU A 243 1.71 -10.40 26.65
CA GLU A 243 1.97 -11.79 26.28
C GLU A 243 2.86 -11.87 25.03
N MET A 244 2.52 -11.15 23.95
CA MET A 244 3.38 -11.05 22.76
C MET A 244 4.79 -10.52 23.08
N ALA A 245 4.89 -9.59 24.05
CA ALA A 245 6.18 -9.11 24.52
C ALA A 245 7.01 -10.20 25.21
N ARG A 246 6.36 -11.06 26.00
CA ARG A 246 7.01 -12.21 26.66
C ARG A 246 7.45 -13.26 25.66
N ASP A 247 6.60 -13.61 24.71
CA ASP A 247 6.95 -14.56 23.65
C ASP A 247 8.16 -14.06 22.86
N SER A 248 8.15 -12.79 22.46
CA SER A 248 9.28 -12.16 21.76
C SER A 248 10.55 -12.10 22.63
N TYR A 249 10.39 -11.91 23.94
CA TYR A 249 11.50 -11.91 24.89
C TYR A 249 12.14 -13.30 25.02
N ASP A 250 11.31 -14.35 25.14
CA ASP A 250 11.75 -15.74 25.23
C ASP A 250 12.42 -16.22 23.93
N ASP A 251 12.01 -15.66 22.78
CA ASP A 251 12.63 -15.85 21.46
C ASP A 251 13.91 -14.99 21.25
N GLU A 252 14.35 -14.25 22.27
CA GLU A 252 15.47 -13.29 22.22
C GLU A 252 15.30 -12.13 21.19
N ASP A 253 14.09 -11.89 20.69
CA ASP A 253 13.73 -10.73 19.87
C ASP A 253 13.38 -9.51 20.77
N TYR A 254 14.43 -8.95 21.35
CA TYR A 254 14.32 -7.85 22.30
C TYR A 254 13.72 -6.57 21.69
N ILE A 255 13.84 -6.33 20.38
CA ILE A 255 13.25 -5.15 19.73
C ILE A 255 11.73 -5.28 19.70
N THR A 256 11.24 -6.44 19.26
CA THR A 256 9.80 -6.72 19.21
C THR A 256 9.21 -6.77 20.62
N ALA A 257 9.92 -7.39 21.57
CA ALA A 257 9.55 -7.37 22.99
C ALA A 257 9.40 -5.95 23.55
N LEU A 258 10.39 -5.07 23.30
CA LEU A 258 10.35 -3.67 23.75
C LEU A 258 9.13 -2.93 23.20
N ASN A 259 8.86 -3.08 21.90
CA ASN A 259 7.72 -2.44 21.24
C ASN A 259 6.38 -2.90 21.85
N HIS A 260 6.22 -4.19 22.12
CA HIS A 260 5.01 -4.72 22.73
C HIS A 260 4.84 -4.30 24.19
N TYR A 261 5.93 -4.27 24.99
CA TYR A 261 5.85 -3.75 26.36
C TYR A 261 5.50 -2.26 26.41
N LEU A 262 6.00 -1.44 25.46
CA LEU A 262 5.61 -0.03 25.36
C LEU A 262 4.11 0.12 25.05
N LYS A 263 3.57 -0.65 24.09
CA LYS A 263 2.14 -0.64 23.77
C LYS A 263 1.28 -1.09 24.95
N ALA A 264 1.71 -2.13 25.67
CA ALA A 264 1.03 -2.61 26.87
C ALA A 264 1.02 -1.51 27.94
N LYS A 265 2.17 -0.88 28.20
CA LYS A 265 2.31 0.23 29.15
C LYS A 265 1.40 1.40 28.82
N ASP A 266 1.39 1.84 27.56
CA ASP A 266 0.55 2.96 27.10
C ASP A 266 -0.94 2.64 27.32
N ALA A 267 -1.37 1.41 27.01
CA ALA A 267 -2.74 0.96 27.26
C ALA A 267 -3.08 0.89 28.77
N TYR A 268 -2.19 0.35 29.61
CA TYR A 268 -2.39 0.35 31.06
C TYR A 268 -2.39 1.77 31.66
N THR A 269 -1.67 2.71 31.04
CA THR A 269 -1.70 4.12 31.42
C THR A 269 -3.08 4.73 31.16
N MET A 270 -3.73 4.39 30.04
CA MET A 270 -5.08 4.88 29.73
C MET A 270 -6.13 4.46 30.77
N ILE A 271 -5.97 3.29 31.40
CA ILE A 271 -6.87 2.79 32.44
C ILE A 271 -6.30 2.95 33.86
N GLU A 272 -5.22 3.72 34.01
CA GLU A 272 -4.60 4.04 35.30
C GLU A 272 -4.20 2.80 36.15
N SER A 273 -3.81 1.69 35.50
CA SER A 273 -3.39 0.46 36.20
C SER A 273 -1.96 0.56 36.73
N VAL A 274 -1.79 1.25 37.87
CA VAL A 274 -0.47 1.57 38.46
C VAL A 274 0.46 0.36 38.59
N GLY A 275 -0.07 -0.80 39.01
CA GLY A 275 0.72 -2.02 39.18
C GLY A 275 1.25 -2.59 37.86
N ASP A 276 0.41 -2.61 36.82
CA ASP A 276 0.78 -3.14 35.51
C ASP A 276 1.71 -2.18 34.74
N ILE A 277 1.53 -0.87 34.93
CA ILE A 277 2.45 0.15 34.42
C ILE A 277 3.84 -0.09 35.00
N ALA A 278 3.97 -0.20 36.33
CA ALA A 278 5.25 -0.44 37.00
C ALA A 278 5.90 -1.77 36.57
N TYR A 279 5.09 -2.81 36.33
CA TYR A 279 5.58 -4.06 35.75
C TYR A 279 6.17 -3.84 34.36
N CYS A 280 5.43 -3.18 33.46
CA CYS A 280 5.90 -2.92 32.09
C CYS A 280 7.15 -2.05 32.08
N GLU A 281 7.24 -1.04 32.94
CA GLU A 281 8.44 -0.19 33.07
C GLU A 281 9.68 -1.00 33.45
N ARG A 282 9.56 -1.90 34.43
CA ARG A 282 10.65 -2.78 34.82
C ARG A 282 11.07 -3.73 33.68
N GLN A 283 10.10 -4.30 32.94
CA GLN A 283 10.43 -5.17 31.81
C GLN A 283 11.09 -4.38 30.67
N ILE A 284 10.63 -3.16 30.39
CA ILE A 284 11.24 -2.25 29.42
C ILE A 284 12.70 -1.98 29.80
N GLU A 285 12.99 -1.67 31.06
CA GLU A 285 14.36 -1.46 31.55
C GLU A 285 15.26 -2.68 31.29
N ILE A 286 14.80 -3.89 31.69
CA ILE A 286 15.54 -5.14 31.47
C ILE A 286 15.81 -5.38 29.98
N VAL A 287 14.79 -5.19 29.13
CA VAL A 287 14.91 -5.38 27.68
C VAL A 287 15.89 -4.37 27.09
N ILE A 288 15.87 -3.11 27.54
CA ILE A 288 16.83 -2.10 27.10
C ILE A 288 18.26 -2.48 27.49
N GLU A 289 18.51 -2.96 28.72
CA GLU A 289 19.82 -3.43 29.15
C GLU A 289 20.34 -4.58 28.29
N LEU A 290 19.47 -5.53 27.92
CA LEU A 290 19.82 -6.65 27.03
C LEU A 290 20.12 -6.17 25.60
N ILE A 291 19.33 -5.22 25.08
CA ILE A 291 19.62 -4.58 23.79
C ILE A 291 21.00 -3.92 23.83
N GLU A 292 21.33 -3.18 24.89
CA GLU A 292 22.64 -2.53 25.03
C GLU A 292 23.81 -3.52 25.12
N ALA A 293 23.65 -4.62 25.85
CA ALA A 293 24.64 -5.68 25.90
C ALA A 293 24.86 -6.30 24.50
N SER A 294 23.77 -6.54 23.77
CA SER A 294 23.83 -7.08 22.40
C SER A 294 24.47 -6.10 21.40
N GLU A 295 24.22 -4.79 21.57
CA GLU A 295 24.76 -3.73 20.71
C GLU A 295 26.29 -3.71 20.74
N ALA A 296 26.92 -3.85 21.92
CA ALA A 296 28.38 -3.86 22.04
C ALA A 296 29.01 -5.06 21.29
N GLN A 297 28.40 -6.24 21.41
CA GLN A 297 28.85 -7.45 20.70
C GLN A 297 28.64 -7.35 19.19
N MET A 298 27.49 -6.82 18.77
CA MET A 298 27.18 -6.56 17.36
C MET A 298 28.16 -5.57 16.75
N ARG A 299 28.46 -4.46 17.45
CA ARG A 299 29.42 -3.46 17.00
C ARG A 299 30.79 -4.07 16.79
N ALA A 300 31.32 -4.83 17.74
CA ALA A 300 32.60 -5.51 17.60
C ALA A 300 32.63 -6.46 16.39
N SER A 301 31.52 -7.19 16.16
CA SER A 301 31.39 -8.09 15.00
C SER A 301 31.34 -7.32 13.67
N ALA A 302 30.61 -6.20 13.62
CA ALA A 302 30.53 -5.35 12.43
C ALA A 302 31.88 -4.72 12.09
N GLU A 303 32.59 -4.18 13.10
CA GLU A 303 33.94 -3.63 12.95
C GLU A 303 34.94 -4.70 12.49
N GLN A 304 34.84 -5.93 13.01
CA GLN A 304 35.66 -7.05 12.53
C GLN A 304 35.39 -7.35 11.06
N TYR A 305 34.13 -7.51 10.65
CA TYR A 305 33.79 -7.77 9.24
C TYR A 305 34.22 -6.63 8.32
N TYR A 306 34.10 -5.38 8.77
CA TYR A 306 34.60 -4.24 8.01
C TYR A 306 36.12 -4.32 7.82
N GLY A 307 36.89 -4.58 8.89
CA GLY A 307 38.33 -4.75 8.81
C GLY A 307 38.78 -5.96 7.98
N ASP A 308 38.02 -7.06 8.00
CA ASP A 308 38.29 -8.22 7.14
C ASP A 308 37.96 -7.92 5.67
N ALA A 309 36.96 -7.06 5.39
CA ALA A 309 36.74 -6.57 4.04
C ALA A 309 37.87 -5.68 3.52
N GLU A 310 38.45 -4.82 4.37
CA GLU A 310 39.63 -4.02 4.01
C GLU A 310 40.83 -4.90 3.68
N LYS A 311 41.10 -5.95 4.48
CA LYS A 311 42.17 -6.91 4.21
C LYS A 311 41.95 -7.66 2.90
N ALA A 312 40.74 -8.16 2.66
CA ALA A 312 40.40 -8.85 1.41
C ALA A 312 40.53 -7.92 0.20
N TYR A 313 40.13 -6.66 0.33
CA TYR A 313 40.32 -5.64 -0.72
C TYR A 313 41.80 -5.42 -1.04
N LEU A 314 42.67 -5.28 -0.03
CA LEU A 314 44.11 -5.16 -0.20
C LEU A 314 44.75 -6.43 -0.78
N GLY A 315 44.17 -7.60 -0.50
CA GLY A 315 44.54 -8.88 -1.09
C GLY A 315 44.01 -9.11 -2.51
N HIS A 316 43.26 -8.16 -3.09
CA HIS A 316 42.55 -8.29 -4.37
C HIS A 316 41.51 -9.42 -4.40
N GLU A 317 41.02 -9.84 -3.23
CA GLU A 317 39.95 -10.83 -3.05
C GLU A 317 38.59 -10.10 -3.00
N TYR A 318 38.23 -9.43 -4.09
CA TYR A 318 37.11 -8.48 -4.10
C TYR A 318 35.74 -9.11 -3.77
N THR A 319 35.50 -10.36 -4.17
CA THR A 319 34.25 -11.06 -3.82
C THR A 319 34.13 -11.29 -2.31
N GLU A 320 35.23 -11.61 -1.64
CA GLU A 320 35.28 -11.76 -0.18
C GLU A 320 35.11 -10.41 0.52
N ALA A 321 35.75 -9.36 0.00
CA ALA A 321 35.58 -7.99 0.47
C ALA A 321 34.11 -7.53 0.41
N LEU A 322 33.42 -7.75 -0.71
CA LEU A 322 31.99 -7.43 -0.86
C LEU A 322 31.12 -8.24 0.12
N THR A 323 31.45 -9.52 0.33
CA THR A 323 30.72 -10.39 1.26
C THR A 323 30.83 -9.90 2.70
N ASN A 324 32.04 -9.57 3.14
CA ASN A 324 32.29 -9.06 4.49
C ASN A 324 31.69 -7.66 4.70
N LEU A 325 31.71 -6.79 3.67
CA LEU A 325 31.03 -5.50 3.70
C LEU A 325 29.51 -5.63 3.88
N ASN A 326 28.89 -6.56 3.18
CA ASN A 326 27.45 -6.82 3.34
C ASN A 326 27.10 -7.32 4.75
N LYS A 327 27.94 -8.20 5.33
CA LYS A 327 27.77 -8.67 6.71
C LYS A 327 27.87 -7.51 7.71
N SER A 328 28.91 -6.69 7.61
CA SER A 328 29.09 -5.49 8.44
C SER A 328 27.88 -4.55 8.34
N LYS A 329 27.48 -4.20 7.11
CA LYS A 329 26.32 -3.34 6.84
C LYS A 329 25.04 -3.89 7.46
N ALA A 330 24.77 -5.19 7.32
CA ALA A 330 23.57 -5.80 7.88
C ALA A 330 23.50 -5.62 9.40
N ILE A 331 24.64 -5.77 10.10
CA ILE A 331 24.70 -5.55 11.54
C ILE A 331 24.49 -4.08 11.91
N TYR A 332 25.10 -3.13 11.18
CA TYR A 332 24.84 -1.70 11.41
C TYR A 332 23.37 -1.29 11.17
N VAL A 333 22.68 -1.91 10.20
CA VAL A 333 21.24 -1.71 9.97
C VAL A 333 20.43 -2.15 11.19
N ILE A 334 20.72 -3.34 11.73
CA ILE A 334 20.06 -3.84 12.95
C ILE A 334 20.29 -2.88 14.12
N MET A 335 21.52 -2.41 14.34
CA MET A 335 21.83 -1.48 15.43
C MET A 335 21.17 -0.10 15.26
N ARG A 336 21.03 0.39 14.02
CA ARG A 336 20.26 1.60 13.73
C ARG A 336 18.79 1.42 14.09
N ASP A 337 18.19 0.29 13.71
CA ASP A 337 16.78 0.02 13.98
C ASP A 337 16.53 -0.15 15.50
N MET A 338 17.48 -0.74 16.24
CA MET A 338 17.50 -0.73 17.72
C MET A 338 17.57 0.68 18.31
N ALA A 339 18.39 1.58 17.74
CA ALA A 339 18.48 2.96 18.18
C ALA A 339 17.17 3.72 17.94
N ARG A 340 16.51 3.49 16.80
CA ARG A 340 15.19 4.05 16.47
C ARG A 340 14.11 3.56 17.43
N ALA A 341 14.06 2.27 17.73
CA ALA A 341 13.11 1.70 18.70
C ALA A 341 13.25 2.31 20.10
N ARG A 342 14.49 2.60 20.52
CA ARG A 342 14.80 3.30 21.78
C ARG A 342 14.61 4.82 21.72
N LYS A 343 14.17 5.37 20.59
CA LYS A 343 14.05 6.82 20.35
C LYS A 343 15.35 7.58 20.63
N ASN A 344 16.50 7.00 20.26
CA ASN A 344 17.83 7.60 20.43
C ASN A 344 18.37 8.14 19.09
N PRO A 345 18.09 9.41 18.73
CA PRO A 345 18.44 9.97 17.42
C PRO A 345 19.95 10.11 17.20
N LEU A 346 20.74 10.26 18.27
CA LEU A 346 22.20 10.37 18.18
C LEU A 346 22.81 9.05 17.69
N LYS A 347 22.44 7.92 18.31
CA LYS A 347 22.89 6.59 17.88
C LYS A 347 22.32 6.21 16.51
N GLU A 348 21.07 6.56 16.22
CA GLU A 348 20.50 6.34 14.88
C GLU A 348 21.34 7.02 13.80
N SER A 349 21.72 8.29 14.03
CA SER A 349 22.58 9.02 13.10
C SER A 349 24.00 8.44 13.01
N GLU A 350 24.57 7.98 14.13
CA GLU A 350 25.89 7.32 14.15
C GLU A 350 25.88 6.07 13.27
N PHE A 351 24.94 5.15 13.49
CA PHE A 351 24.86 3.91 12.72
C PHE A 351 24.51 4.15 11.26
N GLN A 352 23.70 5.18 10.96
CA GLN A 352 23.45 5.58 9.57
C GLN A 352 24.74 6.03 8.86
N SER A 353 25.60 6.78 9.54
CA SER A 353 26.91 7.18 9.01
C SER A 353 27.80 5.96 8.70
N LEU A 354 27.80 4.95 9.57
CA LEU A 354 28.58 3.71 9.36
C LEU A 354 28.02 2.86 8.21
N ILE A 355 26.70 2.83 8.02
CA ILE A 355 26.06 2.22 6.85
C ILE A 355 26.50 2.94 5.57
N ASP A 356 26.53 4.27 5.58
CA ASP A 356 26.93 5.07 4.43
C ASP A 356 28.41 4.85 4.09
N GLU A 357 29.27 4.70 5.11
CA GLU A 357 30.67 4.31 4.95
C GLU A 357 30.80 2.91 4.30
N CYS A 358 30.03 1.93 4.76
CA CYS A 358 29.98 0.60 4.12
C CYS A 358 29.53 0.70 2.66
N ASN A 359 28.51 1.50 2.33
CA ASN A 359 28.02 1.68 0.96
C ASN A 359 29.06 2.34 0.05
N LYS A 360 29.78 3.35 0.58
CA LYS A 360 30.85 4.02 -0.15
C LYS A 360 31.98 3.03 -0.45
N PHE A 361 32.42 2.25 0.54
CA PHE A 361 33.46 1.27 0.34
C PHE A 361 33.00 0.14 -0.60
N TYR A 362 31.77 -0.34 -0.46
CA TYR A 362 31.16 -1.31 -1.38
C TYR A 362 31.23 -0.83 -2.83
N SER A 363 30.87 0.43 -3.08
CA SER A 363 30.90 1.01 -4.43
C SER A 363 32.31 1.05 -5.00
N GLN A 364 33.31 1.34 -4.15
CA GLN A 364 34.72 1.30 -4.52
C GLN A 364 35.17 -0.13 -4.88
N VAL A 365 34.92 -1.13 -4.02
CA VAL A 365 35.27 -2.53 -4.30
C VAL A 365 34.58 -3.03 -5.57
N TYR A 366 33.29 -2.72 -5.75
CA TYR A 366 32.52 -3.13 -6.92
C TYR A 366 33.08 -2.54 -8.23
N SER A 367 33.57 -1.30 -8.19
CA SER A 367 34.23 -0.69 -9.36
C SER A 367 35.53 -1.41 -9.73
N GLU A 368 36.28 -1.93 -8.75
CA GLU A 368 37.49 -2.72 -9.02
C GLU A 368 37.18 -4.08 -9.63
N VAL A 369 36.09 -4.74 -9.20
CA VAL A 369 35.61 -5.99 -9.83
C VAL A 369 35.31 -5.76 -11.31
N LEU A 370 34.55 -4.71 -11.63
CA LEU A 370 34.23 -4.37 -13.01
C LEU A 370 35.49 -4.06 -13.83
N ASN A 371 36.45 -3.34 -13.26
CA ASN A 371 37.72 -3.06 -13.92
C ASN A 371 38.51 -4.34 -14.21
N GLN A 372 38.51 -5.32 -13.30
CA GLN A 372 39.18 -6.60 -13.47
C GLN A 372 38.54 -7.45 -14.58
N ASP A 373 37.21 -7.48 -14.65
CA ASP A 373 36.50 -8.19 -15.73
C ASP A 373 36.81 -7.58 -17.10
N VAL A 374 36.77 -6.25 -17.21
CA VAL A 374 37.15 -5.53 -18.44
C VAL A 374 38.61 -5.78 -18.80
N TYR A 375 39.51 -5.84 -17.82
CA TYR A 375 40.92 -6.18 -18.03
C TYR A 375 41.08 -7.58 -18.63
N ASN A 376 40.40 -8.58 -18.05
CA ASN A 376 40.48 -9.98 -18.50
C ASN A 376 39.90 -10.15 -19.92
N GLU A 377 38.77 -9.50 -20.22
CA GLU A 377 38.17 -9.52 -21.54
C GLU A 377 39.10 -8.87 -22.59
N ALA A 378 39.70 -7.73 -22.25
CA ALA A 378 40.69 -7.08 -23.10
C ALA A 378 41.94 -7.96 -23.34
N GLY A 379 42.37 -8.71 -22.31
CA GLY A 379 43.43 -9.72 -22.41
C GLY A 379 43.11 -10.82 -23.41
N ALA A 380 41.92 -11.43 -23.30
CA ALA A 380 41.49 -12.47 -24.22
C ALA A 380 41.41 -11.98 -25.68
N GLN A 381 40.89 -10.76 -25.90
CA GLN A 381 40.86 -10.14 -27.23
C GLN A 381 42.26 -9.87 -27.79
N TYR A 382 43.20 -9.43 -26.94
CA TYR A 382 44.60 -9.23 -27.33
C TYR A 382 45.25 -10.55 -27.74
N ASP A 383 45.06 -11.62 -26.96
CA ASP A 383 45.60 -12.94 -27.25
C ASP A 383 45.05 -13.49 -28.58
N GLU A 384 43.74 -13.37 -28.82
CA GLU A 384 43.13 -13.75 -30.10
C GLU A 384 43.66 -12.91 -31.27
N ALA A 385 43.86 -11.60 -31.07
CA ALA A 385 44.47 -10.73 -32.08
C ALA A 385 45.89 -11.19 -32.43
N PHE A 386 46.68 -11.56 -31.42
CA PHE A 386 48.04 -12.03 -31.59
C PHE A 386 48.10 -13.36 -32.35
N ASP A 387 47.17 -14.27 -32.10
CA ASP A 387 47.09 -15.52 -32.84
C ASP A 387 46.66 -15.32 -34.30
N LYS A 388 45.67 -14.45 -34.57
CA LYS A 388 45.33 -14.06 -35.96
C LYS A 388 46.50 -13.40 -36.69
N TYR A 389 47.30 -12.60 -35.98
CA TYR A 389 48.52 -12.01 -36.54
C TYR A 389 49.52 -13.09 -36.97
N LYS A 390 49.74 -14.12 -36.14
CA LYS A 390 50.64 -15.25 -36.48
C LYS A 390 50.17 -16.05 -37.69
N GLU A 391 48.85 -16.15 -37.87
CA GLU A 391 48.17 -16.84 -38.98
C GLU A 391 48.15 -16.03 -40.30
N GLY A 392 48.62 -14.77 -40.31
CA GLY A 392 48.58 -13.93 -41.51
C GLY A 392 47.21 -13.28 -41.79
N LYS A 393 46.27 -13.37 -40.83
CA LYS A 393 44.93 -12.76 -40.89
C LYS A 393 44.93 -11.35 -40.31
N TYR A 394 45.68 -10.46 -40.94
CA TYR A 394 46.00 -9.13 -40.40
C TYR A 394 44.80 -8.21 -40.21
N GLU A 395 43.80 -8.30 -41.08
CA GLU A 395 42.56 -7.50 -40.97
C GLU A 395 41.77 -7.87 -39.71
N GLY A 396 41.65 -9.17 -39.42
CA GLY A 396 40.98 -9.65 -38.22
C GLY A 396 41.77 -9.35 -36.94
N ALA A 397 43.11 -9.39 -37.01
CA ALA A 397 43.98 -9.01 -35.91
C ALA A 397 43.86 -7.51 -35.57
N LEU A 398 43.77 -6.64 -36.59
CA LEU A 398 43.64 -5.19 -36.42
C LEU A 398 42.36 -4.81 -35.66
N VAL A 399 41.23 -5.44 -36.01
CA VAL A 399 39.95 -5.17 -35.35
C VAL A 399 40.04 -5.52 -33.87
N LEU A 400 40.45 -6.75 -33.55
CA LEU A 400 40.53 -7.23 -32.17
C LEU A 400 41.52 -6.46 -31.30
N VAL A 401 42.70 -6.12 -31.83
CA VAL A 401 43.69 -5.35 -31.05
C VAL A 401 43.20 -3.93 -30.75
N THR A 402 42.41 -3.35 -31.65
CA THR A 402 41.79 -2.04 -31.44
C THR A 402 40.69 -2.10 -30.38
N GLU A 403 39.85 -3.14 -30.42
CA GLU A 403 38.83 -3.39 -29.39
C GLU A 403 39.46 -3.59 -28.00
N ALA A 404 40.52 -4.41 -27.92
CA ALA A 404 41.28 -4.62 -26.70
C ALA A 404 41.89 -3.30 -26.18
N TRP A 405 42.44 -2.46 -27.06
CA TRP A 405 43.00 -1.16 -26.67
C TRP A 405 41.94 -0.22 -26.11
N ILE A 406 40.73 -0.18 -26.70
CA ILE A 406 39.62 0.64 -26.19
C ILE A 406 39.24 0.21 -24.78
N LYS A 407 39.14 -1.11 -24.53
CA LYS A 407 38.84 -1.63 -23.19
C LYS A 407 39.96 -1.32 -22.18
N TYR A 408 41.22 -1.52 -22.55
CA TYR A 408 42.34 -1.14 -21.67
C TYR A 408 42.37 0.37 -21.38
N LYS A 409 42.00 1.21 -22.35
CA LYS A 409 41.89 2.66 -22.15
C LYS A 409 40.75 3.02 -21.18
N GLN A 410 39.61 2.33 -21.24
CA GLN A 410 38.49 2.57 -20.31
C GLN A 410 38.91 2.41 -18.85
N ILE A 411 39.77 1.42 -18.56
CA ILE A 411 40.29 1.16 -17.21
C ILE A 411 41.68 1.77 -16.96
N SER A 412 42.15 2.66 -17.84
CA SER A 412 43.49 3.30 -17.75
C SER A 412 44.66 2.31 -17.58
N SER A 413 44.57 1.11 -18.16
CA SER A 413 45.64 0.11 -18.15
C SER A 413 46.70 0.43 -19.20
N TYR A 414 47.67 1.27 -18.83
CA TYR A 414 48.75 1.71 -19.73
C TYR A 414 49.61 0.55 -20.25
N GLY A 415 49.81 -0.49 -19.46
CA GLY A 415 50.55 -1.69 -19.87
C GLY A 415 49.83 -2.45 -21.00
N GLY A 416 48.52 -2.67 -20.87
CA GLY A 416 47.69 -3.29 -21.90
C GLY A 416 47.62 -2.45 -23.18
N MET A 417 47.43 -1.14 -23.04
CA MET A 417 47.44 -0.19 -24.17
C MET A 417 48.76 -0.25 -24.96
N SER A 418 49.89 -0.21 -24.26
CA SER A 418 51.22 -0.26 -24.90
C SER A 418 51.45 -1.57 -25.66
N ASN A 419 50.99 -2.71 -25.12
CA ASN A 419 51.07 -3.99 -25.81
C ASN A 419 50.22 -4.01 -27.08
N CYS A 420 49.00 -3.47 -27.03
CA CYS A 420 48.14 -3.32 -28.21
C CYS A 420 48.76 -2.42 -29.27
N GLU A 421 49.37 -1.29 -28.88
CA GLU A 421 50.04 -0.36 -29.79
C GLU A 421 51.20 -1.01 -30.54
N ARG A 422 52.06 -1.76 -29.84
CA ARG A 422 53.17 -2.50 -30.46
C ARG A 422 52.71 -3.56 -31.46
N LEU A 423 51.63 -4.27 -31.13
CA LEU A 423 51.04 -5.25 -32.05
C LEU A 423 50.41 -4.55 -33.27
N ASN A 424 49.76 -3.40 -33.07
CA ASN A 424 49.19 -2.61 -34.14
C ASN A 424 50.26 -2.06 -35.10
N GLU A 425 51.39 -1.56 -34.60
CA GLU A 425 52.55 -1.18 -35.41
C GLU A 425 53.04 -2.38 -36.25
N SER A 426 53.18 -3.54 -35.60
CA SER A 426 53.59 -4.77 -36.27
C SER A 426 52.61 -5.21 -37.36
N ILE A 427 51.30 -4.96 -37.20
CA ILE A 427 50.25 -5.22 -38.21
C ILE A 427 50.35 -4.20 -39.36
N ALA A 428 50.57 -2.92 -39.05
CA ALA A 428 50.70 -1.86 -40.05
C ALA A 428 51.89 -2.11 -40.99
N ASP A 429 53.00 -2.61 -40.46
CA ASP A 429 54.16 -3.04 -41.25
C ASP A 429 53.79 -4.15 -42.23
N ARG A 430 52.97 -5.13 -41.82
CA ARG A 430 52.49 -6.21 -42.70
C ARG A 430 51.60 -5.68 -43.81
N PHE A 431 50.71 -4.73 -43.54
CA PHE A 431 49.92 -4.08 -44.60
C PHE A 431 50.78 -3.32 -45.61
N THR A 432 51.91 -2.77 -45.19
CA THR A 432 52.86 -2.12 -46.11
C THR A 432 53.53 -3.16 -47.01
N GLN A 433 53.97 -4.28 -46.46
CA GLN A 433 54.53 -5.40 -47.22
C GLN A 433 53.50 -6.02 -48.18
N MET A 434 52.23 -6.15 -47.77
CA MET A 434 51.14 -6.62 -48.65
C MET A 434 50.98 -5.73 -49.88
N ARG A 435 50.97 -4.41 -49.70
CA ARG A 435 50.83 -3.45 -50.81
C ARG A 435 52.03 -3.52 -51.77
N GLU A 436 53.22 -3.74 -51.24
CA GLU A 436 54.43 -3.93 -52.05
C GLU A 436 54.37 -5.24 -52.86
N ALA A 437 53.96 -6.34 -52.23
CA ALA A 437 53.77 -7.63 -52.89
C ALA A 437 52.71 -7.57 -53.99
N GLU A 438 51.59 -6.88 -53.75
CA GLU A 438 50.51 -6.68 -54.72
C GLU A 438 50.98 -5.86 -55.92
N LYS A 439 51.77 -4.80 -55.67
CA LYS A 439 52.38 -4.01 -56.74
C LYS A 439 53.24 -4.88 -57.66
N HIS A 440 54.09 -5.74 -57.08
CA HIS A 440 54.90 -6.68 -57.85
C HIS A 440 54.06 -7.71 -58.63
N TYR A 441 53.01 -8.24 -58.01
CA TYR A 441 52.07 -9.15 -58.68
C TYR A 441 51.43 -8.49 -59.91
N ASN A 442 50.94 -7.26 -59.79
CA ASN A 442 50.29 -6.54 -60.88
C ASN A 442 51.26 -6.22 -62.04
N ILE A 443 52.52 -5.88 -61.73
CA ILE A 443 53.56 -5.68 -62.75
C ILE A 443 53.89 -7.00 -63.46
N SER A 444 53.96 -8.11 -62.71
CA SER A 444 54.17 -9.43 -63.29
C SER A 444 53.05 -9.82 -64.24
N LEU A 445 51.79 -9.66 -63.81
CA LEU A 445 50.61 -9.99 -64.60
C LEU A 445 50.56 -9.19 -65.91
N SER A 446 50.76 -7.87 -65.85
CA SER A 446 50.79 -7.02 -67.05
C SER A 446 51.97 -7.33 -67.97
N SER A 447 53.15 -7.67 -67.44
CA SER A 447 54.30 -8.09 -68.22
C SER A 447 54.05 -9.44 -68.92
N TYR A 448 53.34 -10.36 -68.25
CA TYR A 448 52.94 -11.64 -68.83
C TYR A 448 51.96 -11.45 -70.00
N GLU A 449 50.98 -10.55 -69.88
CA GLU A 449 49.99 -10.27 -70.93
C GLU A 449 50.62 -9.74 -72.24
N VAL A 450 51.74 -9.01 -72.15
CA VAL A 450 52.52 -8.53 -73.30
C VAL A 450 53.67 -9.45 -73.69
N ALA A 451 53.68 -10.69 -73.18
CA ALA A 451 54.67 -11.72 -73.47
C ALA A 451 56.11 -11.37 -73.09
N PHE A 452 56.31 -10.42 -72.16
CA PHE A 452 57.63 -10.05 -71.65
C PHE A 452 58.02 -10.94 -70.45
N PHE A 453 58.25 -12.22 -70.75
CA PHE A 453 58.32 -13.28 -69.74
C PHE A 453 59.45 -13.15 -68.71
N GLU A 454 60.60 -12.55 -69.07
CA GLU A 454 61.71 -12.34 -68.13
C GLU A 454 61.29 -11.37 -67.01
N ASN A 455 60.69 -10.24 -67.38
CA ASN A 455 60.20 -9.24 -66.42
C ASN A 455 59.01 -9.78 -65.61
N ALA A 456 58.13 -10.55 -66.26
CA ALA A 456 57.03 -11.22 -65.58
C ALA A 456 57.53 -12.18 -64.50
N THR A 457 58.56 -12.98 -64.81
CA THR A 457 59.14 -13.96 -63.88
C THR A 457 59.81 -13.27 -62.69
N TYR A 458 60.60 -12.23 -62.94
CA TYR A 458 61.27 -11.47 -61.88
C TYR A 458 60.27 -10.94 -60.86
N HIS A 459 59.27 -10.19 -61.31
CA HIS A 459 58.29 -9.59 -60.41
C HIS A 459 57.34 -10.61 -59.76
N ALA A 460 57.07 -11.74 -60.41
CA ALA A 460 56.32 -12.82 -59.76
C ALA A 460 57.09 -13.40 -58.58
N ASN A 461 58.39 -13.62 -58.73
CA ASN A 461 59.23 -14.17 -57.65
C ASN A 461 59.40 -13.18 -56.48
N GLU A 462 59.54 -11.88 -56.76
CA GLU A 462 59.55 -10.85 -55.72
C GLU A 462 58.23 -10.84 -54.93
N SER A 463 57.09 -10.82 -55.62
CA SER A 463 55.76 -10.89 -55.00
C SER A 463 55.58 -12.17 -54.16
N LEU A 464 56.01 -13.31 -54.69
CA LEU A 464 55.94 -14.61 -54.00
C LEU A 464 56.76 -14.62 -52.71
N THR A 465 57.96 -14.02 -52.76
CA THR A 465 58.87 -13.95 -51.61
C THR A 465 58.22 -13.16 -50.49
N ILE A 466 57.70 -11.96 -50.80
CA ILE A 466 57.05 -11.12 -49.80
C ILE A 466 55.82 -11.83 -49.22
N TYR A 467 54.90 -12.35 -50.06
CA TYR A 467 53.69 -13.01 -49.55
C TYR A 467 53.99 -14.25 -48.68
N LYS A 468 55.06 -14.99 -48.96
CA LYS A 468 55.52 -16.09 -48.09
C LYS A 468 56.06 -15.59 -46.76
N GLU A 469 56.87 -14.52 -46.77
CA GLU A 469 57.42 -13.92 -45.54
C GLU A 469 56.32 -13.40 -44.62
N ILE A 470 55.23 -12.85 -45.18
CA ILE A 470 54.04 -12.41 -44.44
C ILE A 470 52.95 -13.49 -44.35
N LYS A 471 53.27 -14.75 -44.61
CA LYS A 471 52.37 -15.90 -44.42
C LYS A 471 50.96 -15.73 -45.05
N ARG A 472 50.89 -15.09 -46.22
CA ARG A 472 49.64 -14.91 -46.98
C ARG A 472 49.48 -16.07 -47.96
N GLU A 473 48.96 -17.18 -47.46
CA GLU A 473 48.89 -18.45 -48.21
C GLU A 473 48.02 -18.35 -49.47
N ASN A 474 46.86 -17.70 -49.38
CA ASN A 474 45.95 -17.52 -50.52
C ASN A 474 46.61 -16.72 -51.65
N GLU A 475 47.25 -15.61 -51.31
CA GLU A 475 47.97 -14.77 -52.25
C GLU A 475 49.22 -15.48 -52.80
N THR A 476 49.92 -16.24 -51.96
CA THR A 476 51.03 -17.11 -52.39
C THR A 476 50.57 -18.11 -53.46
N GLU A 477 49.39 -18.70 -53.30
CA GLU A 477 48.80 -19.60 -54.30
C GLU A 477 48.47 -18.87 -55.62
N LEU A 478 47.93 -17.65 -55.53
CA LEU A 478 47.64 -16.81 -56.71
C LEU A 478 48.91 -16.50 -57.51
N VAL A 479 49.98 -16.08 -56.83
CA VAL A 479 51.27 -15.82 -57.48
C VAL A 479 51.85 -17.10 -58.08
N THR A 480 51.75 -18.24 -57.38
CA THR A 480 52.23 -19.54 -57.88
C THR A 480 51.50 -19.99 -59.16
N LYS A 481 50.18 -19.75 -59.24
CA LYS A 481 49.39 -19.97 -60.46
C LYS A 481 49.86 -19.08 -61.61
N LEU A 482 50.17 -17.81 -61.33
CA LEU A 482 50.72 -16.89 -62.34
C LEU A 482 52.10 -17.35 -62.83
N ILE A 483 53.00 -17.77 -61.94
CA ILE A 483 54.31 -18.33 -62.29
C ILE A 483 54.16 -19.54 -63.21
N THR A 484 53.20 -20.42 -62.91
CA THR A 484 52.92 -21.61 -63.75
C THR A 484 52.52 -21.19 -65.17
N LYS A 485 51.61 -20.21 -65.30
CA LYS A 485 51.22 -19.64 -66.61
C LYS A 485 52.38 -18.99 -67.34
N ILE A 486 53.24 -18.25 -66.64
CA ILE A 486 54.44 -17.65 -67.22
C ILE A 486 55.36 -18.74 -67.79
N ASN A 487 55.59 -19.81 -67.06
CA ASN A 487 56.42 -20.94 -67.50
C ASN A 487 55.83 -21.66 -68.72
N GLU A 488 54.51 -21.87 -68.75
CA GLU A 488 53.81 -22.40 -69.93
C GLU A 488 53.98 -21.48 -71.15
N GLY A 489 53.85 -20.16 -70.95
CA GLY A 489 54.10 -19.14 -71.96
C GLY A 489 55.53 -19.17 -72.52
N ILE A 490 56.53 -19.28 -71.64
CA ILE A 490 57.94 -19.44 -72.01
C ILE A 490 58.15 -20.71 -72.84
N HIS A 491 57.58 -21.84 -72.41
CA HIS A 491 57.71 -23.11 -73.13
C HIS A 491 57.09 -23.02 -74.53
N LYS A 492 55.89 -22.45 -74.65
CA LYS A 492 55.22 -22.22 -75.94
C LYS A 492 56.03 -21.29 -76.85
N LYS A 493 56.59 -20.19 -76.31
CA LYS A 493 57.48 -19.30 -77.07
C LYS A 493 58.72 -20.05 -77.57
N ASN A 494 59.40 -20.82 -76.71
CA ASN A 494 60.59 -21.59 -77.10
C ASN A 494 60.26 -22.64 -78.17
N THR A 495 59.08 -23.26 -78.08
CA THR A 495 58.59 -24.19 -79.11
C THR A 495 58.33 -23.46 -80.43
N ALA A 496 57.74 -22.27 -80.38
CA ALA A 496 57.55 -21.40 -81.55
C ALA A 496 58.89 -21.00 -82.18
N ASP A 497 59.89 -20.62 -81.36
CA ASP A 497 61.26 -20.32 -81.80
C ASP A 497 61.91 -21.52 -82.53
N GLN A 498 61.69 -22.74 -82.04
CA GLN A 498 62.17 -23.96 -82.71
C GLN A 498 61.50 -24.17 -84.07
N TYR A 499 60.17 -24.08 -84.14
CA TYR A 499 59.44 -24.19 -85.40
C TYR A 499 59.83 -23.09 -86.39
N TYR A 500 60.07 -21.87 -85.90
CA TYR A 500 60.53 -20.75 -86.73
C TYR A 500 61.92 -21.02 -87.32
N ARG A 501 62.86 -21.55 -86.52
CA ARG A 501 64.19 -21.95 -87.00
C ARG A 501 64.11 -23.07 -88.03
N LEU A 502 63.32 -24.11 -87.78
CA LEU A 502 63.10 -25.20 -88.74
C LEU A 502 62.51 -24.66 -90.05
N ALA A 503 61.55 -23.74 -89.97
CA ALA A 503 60.97 -23.11 -91.15
C ALA A 503 62.01 -22.30 -91.95
N LEU A 504 62.89 -21.57 -91.26
CA LEU A 504 64.01 -20.87 -91.92
C LEU A 504 64.95 -21.85 -92.63
N ASP A 505 65.31 -22.96 -91.99
CA ASP A 505 66.24 -23.93 -92.55
C ASP A 505 65.63 -24.70 -93.73
N TYR A 506 64.38 -25.15 -93.63
CA TYR A 506 63.64 -25.74 -94.77
C TYR A 506 63.48 -24.77 -95.94
N ASN A 507 63.26 -23.49 -95.65
CA ASN A 507 63.19 -22.45 -96.68
C ASN A 507 64.56 -22.22 -97.40
N LYS A 508 65.69 -22.46 -96.72
CA LYS A 508 67.03 -22.36 -97.34
C LYS A 508 67.33 -23.53 -98.29
N VAL A 509 66.78 -24.71 -98.02
CA VAL A 509 66.96 -25.93 -98.84
C VAL A 509 65.81 -26.16 -99.83
N ASP A 510 64.99 -25.14 -100.07
CA ASP A 510 63.81 -25.12 -100.96
C ASP A 510 62.78 -26.25 -100.72
N GLN A 511 62.68 -26.75 -99.49
CA GLN A 511 61.60 -27.64 -99.04
C GLN A 511 60.41 -26.81 -98.58
N LEU A 512 59.73 -26.17 -99.53
CA LEU A 512 58.80 -25.06 -99.26
C LEU A 512 57.50 -25.48 -98.54
N ASP A 513 57.02 -26.72 -98.71
CA ASP A 513 55.81 -27.23 -98.01
C ASP A 513 56.04 -27.44 -96.51
N ASP A 514 57.19 -28.01 -96.15
CA ASP A 514 57.60 -28.17 -94.75
C ASP A 514 57.94 -26.81 -94.12
N ALA A 515 58.58 -25.90 -94.88
CA ALA A 515 58.86 -24.54 -94.43
C ALA A 515 57.57 -23.77 -94.07
N GLU A 516 56.55 -23.81 -94.93
CA GLU A 516 55.27 -23.12 -94.68
C GLU A 516 54.53 -23.72 -93.47
N THR A 517 54.51 -25.05 -93.37
CA THR A 517 53.86 -25.76 -92.25
C THR A 517 54.49 -25.38 -90.91
N ASN A 518 55.83 -25.37 -90.83
CA ASN A 518 56.55 -25.01 -89.61
C ASN A 518 56.44 -23.50 -89.31
N ALA A 519 56.47 -22.63 -90.32
CA ALA A 519 56.29 -21.19 -90.12
C ALA A 519 54.87 -20.84 -89.62
N LYS A 520 53.85 -21.56 -90.10
CA LYS A 520 52.47 -21.41 -89.62
C LYS A 520 52.32 -21.89 -88.18
N ARG A 521 52.91 -23.03 -87.82
CA ARG A 521 52.94 -23.52 -86.42
C ARG A 521 53.66 -22.55 -85.49
N ALA A 522 54.76 -21.95 -85.94
CA ALA A 522 55.46 -20.90 -85.19
C ALA A 522 54.56 -19.66 -85.02
N TYR A 523 53.91 -19.20 -86.08
CA TYR A 523 52.97 -18.07 -86.05
C TYR A 523 51.82 -18.32 -85.06
N ASP A 524 51.15 -19.47 -85.16
CA ASP A 524 49.99 -19.80 -84.31
C ASP A 524 50.41 -19.82 -82.83
N LEU A 525 51.57 -20.41 -82.51
CA LEU A 525 52.10 -20.42 -81.13
C LEU A 525 52.53 -19.03 -80.65
N TYR A 526 53.18 -18.21 -81.47
CA TYR A 526 53.51 -16.83 -81.10
C TYR A 526 52.26 -15.97 -80.90
N TYR A 527 51.20 -16.22 -81.69
CA TYR A 527 49.92 -15.56 -81.54
C TYR A 527 49.23 -15.97 -80.23
N GLU A 528 49.22 -17.27 -79.89
CA GLU A 528 48.70 -17.77 -78.61
C GLU A 528 49.37 -17.15 -77.39
N VAL A 529 50.68 -16.89 -77.45
CA VAL A 529 51.43 -16.27 -76.34
C VAL A 529 51.54 -14.76 -76.46
N ASN A 530 50.88 -14.13 -77.45
CA ASN A 530 50.93 -12.69 -77.72
C ASN A 530 52.35 -12.11 -77.95
N TRP A 531 53.26 -12.89 -78.54
CA TRP A 531 54.63 -12.45 -78.82
C TRP A 531 54.73 -11.70 -80.15
N GLY A 532 54.42 -10.40 -80.13
CA GLY A 532 54.31 -9.55 -81.32
C GLY A 532 55.50 -9.59 -82.29
N LEU A 533 56.74 -9.66 -81.78
CA LEU A 533 57.93 -9.75 -82.63
C LEU A 533 57.97 -11.05 -83.44
N GLY A 534 57.69 -12.19 -82.81
CA GLY A 534 57.70 -13.49 -83.48
C GLY A 534 56.52 -13.68 -84.43
N ILE A 535 55.35 -13.10 -84.12
CA ILE A 535 54.20 -13.03 -85.03
C ILE A 535 54.64 -12.32 -86.33
N ASN A 536 55.28 -11.15 -86.20
CA ASN A 536 55.74 -10.38 -87.34
C ASN A 536 56.82 -11.13 -88.15
N GLN A 537 57.83 -11.68 -87.45
CA GLN A 537 58.90 -12.47 -88.08
C GLN A 537 58.37 -13.70 -88.83
N SER A 538 57.39 -14.41 -88.26
CA SER A 538 56.76 -15.57 -88.90
C SER A 538 55.88 -15.16 -90.09
N THR A 539 55.21 -14.00 -90.02
CA THR A 539 54.43 -13.45 -91.14
C THR A 539 55.33 -13.12 -92.33
N ILE A 540 56.45 -12.43 -92.09
CA ILE A 540 57.44 -12.09 -93.11
C ILE A 540 58.02 -13.37 -93.75
N LEU A 541 58.33 -14.39 -92.93
CA LEU A 541 58.83 -15.67 -93.42
C LEU A 541 57.79 -16.43 -94.26
N LEU A 542 56.53 -16.48 -93.80
CA LEU A 542 55.42 -17.08 -94.55
C LEU A 542 55.24 -16.42 -95.92
N ASP A 543 55.29 -15.10 -95.98
CA ASP A 543 55.16 -14.36 -97.24
C ASP A 543 56.34 -14.67 -98.18
N SER A 544 57.56 -14.75 -97.66
CA SER A 544 58.75 -15.14 -98.44
C SER A 544 58.66 -16.56 -99.00
N ILE A 545 58.16 -17.52 -98.23
CA ILE A 545 57.98 -18.91 -98.68
C ILE A 545 56.92 -19.00 -99.78
N ARG A 546 55.81 -18.25 -99.65
CA ARG A 546 54.74 -18.20 -100.67
C ARG A 546 55.22 -17.61 -101.99
N GLU A 547 56.04 -16.57 -101.93
CA GLU A 547 56.67 -15.96 -103.10
C GLU A 547 57.56 -16.98 -103.86
N LYS A 548 58.38 -17.76 -103.13
CA LYS A 548 59.20 -18.84 -103.74
C LYS A 548 58.38 -19.99 -104.35
N LYS A 549 57.19 -20.30 -103.82
CA LYS A 549 56.28 -21.30 -104.40
C LYS A 549 55.58 -20.84 -105.69
N GLY A 550 55.82 -19.61 -106.15
CA GLY A 550 55.08 -19.02 -107.27
C GLY A 550 53.62 -18.67 -106.92
N MET A 551 53.27 -18.68 -105.62
CA MET A 551 52.01 -18.14 -105.13
C MET A 551 52.19 -16.64 -104.88
N PHE A 552 51.86 -15.84 -105.90
CA PHE A 552 51.94 -14.38 -105.83
C PHE A 552 51.14 -13.79 -104.66
N ARG A 553 51.62 -12.66 -104.13
CA ARG A 553 50.88 -11.84 -103.16
C ARG A 553 49.46 -11.59 -103.71
N PRO A 554 48.39 -11.68 -102.89
CA PRO A 554 47.04 -11.34 -103.35
C PRO A 554 46.94 -9.90 -103.90
N ILE A 555 47.81 -9.00 -103.44
CA ILE A 555 47.92 -7.61 -103.92
C ILE A 555 48.50 -7.52 -105.35
N GLU A 556 49.35 -8.46 -105.77
CA GLU A 556 49.96 -8.45 -107.11
C GLU A 556 49.08 -9.16 -108.15
N ALA A 557 48.30 -10.17 -107.75
CA ALA A 557 47.24 -10.74 -108.58
C ALA A 557 46.14 -9.71 -108.94
N LEU A 558 45.88 -8.75 -108.05
CA LEU A 558 44.88 -7.70 -108.28
C LEU A 558 45.30 -6.69 -109.37
N ARG A 559 46.60 -6.41 -109.56
CA ARG A 559 47.11 -5.47 -110.58
C ARG A 559 46.86 -5.93 -112.02
N LEU A 560 46.80 -7.25 -112.27
CA LEU A 560 46.54 -7.83 -113.59
C LEU A 560 45.06 -7.75 -114.01
N PHE A 561 44.15 -7.64 -113.05
CA PHE A 561 42.71 -7.48 -113.30
C PHE A 561 42.24 -6.01 -113.31
N VAL A 562 43.08 -5.02 -112.96
CA VAL A 562 42.67 -3.59 -112.92
C VAL A 562 42.13 -3.07 -114.28
N PRO A 563 42.72 -3.35 -115.45
CA PRO A 563 42.17 -2.87 -116.73
C PRO A 563 40.82 -3.52 -117.08
N ILE A 564 40.65 -4.81 -116.73
CA ILE A 564 39.44 -5.59 -116.99
C ILE A 564 38.33 -5.18 -116.01
N ILE A 565 38.68 -4.96 -114.74
CA ILE A 565 37.75 -4.46 -113.72
C ILE A 565 37.34 -3.02 -114.05
N ILE A 566 38.22 -2.14 -114.54
CA ILE A 566 37.81 -0.78 -114.97
C ILE A 566 36.87 -0.84 -116.18
N ALA A 567 37.13 -1.70 -117.17
CA ALA A 567 36.23 -1.88 -118.32
C ALA A 567 34.85 -2.45 -117.91
N VAL A 568 34.84 -3.44 -117.04
CA VAL A 568 33.60 -4.03 -116.49
C VAL A 568 32.89 -3.05 -115.55
N VAL A 569 33.61 -2.25 -114.78
CA VAL A 569 33.03 -1.21 -113.89
C VAL A 569 32.47 -0.04 -114.70
N ILE A 570 33.02 0.34 -115.84
CA ILE A 570 32.40 1.36 -116.73
C ILE A 570 31.11 0.82 -117.36
N VAL A 571 31.08 -0.46 -117.77
CA VAL A 571 29.87 -1.11 -118.32
C VAL A 571 28.82 -1.37 -117.22
N VAL A 572 29.25 -1.81 -116.04
CA VAL A 572 28.38 -2.06 -114.88
C VAL A 572 27.89 -0.75 -114.26
N ILE A 573 28.68 0.33 -114.21
CA ILE A 573 28.20 1.66 -113.82
C ILE A 573 27.23 2.20 -114.88
N GLY A 574 27.47 1.98 -116.18
CA GLY A 574 26.51 2.34 -117.24
C GLY A 574 25.16 1.62 -117.13
N ILE A 575 25.17 0.32 -116.77
CA ILE A 575 23.96 -0.51 -116.60
C ILE A 575 23.29 -0.27 -115.24
N ARG A 576 24.08 -0.06 -114.17
CA ARG A 576 23.62 0.21 -112.80
C ARG A 576 23.11 1.64 -112.63
N TRP A 577 23.65 2.64 -113.34
CA TRP A 577 23.10 4.00 -113.35
C TRP A 577 21.72 4.07 -114.02
N TYR A 578 21.42 3.13 -114.92
CA TYR A 578 20.10 2.97 -115.53
C TYR A 578 19.11 2.23 -114.61
N HIS A 579 19.58 1.27 -113.79
CA HIS A 579 18.71 0.41 -112.96
C HIS A 579 18.55 0.86 -111.48
N GLU A 580 19.54 1.56 -110.91
CA GLU A 580 19.59 1.98 -109.50
C GLU A 580 18.84 3.30 -109.23
N ARG A 581 18.41 4.01 -110.29
CA ARG A 581 17.52 5.18 -110.20
C ARG A 581 16.07 4.81 -109.87
N GLU A 582 15.67 3.55 -110.09
CA GLU A 582 14.31 3.05 -109.77
C GLU A 582 14.21 2.35 -108.40
N GLN A 583 15.24 1.67 -107.92
CA GLN A 583 15.16 0.89 -106.66
C GLN A 583 15.46 1.68 -105.37
N MET A 584 16.22 2.79 -105.43
CA MET A 584 16.52 3.64 -104.26
C MET A 584 15.32 4.40 -103.69
N ARG A 585 14.15 4.41 -104.36
CA ARG A 585 12.90 4.99 -103.81
C ARG A 585 12.10 4.02 -102.94
N PHE A 586 12.43 2.73 -102.92
CA PHE A 586 11.66 1.70 -102.21
C PHE A 586 12.28 1.27 -100.87
N GLU A 587 13.61 1.14 -100.79
CA GLU A 587 14.29 0.60 -99.59
C GLU A 587 14.48 1.60 -98.43
N VAL A 588 14.46 2.90 -98.70
CA VAL A 588 14.48 3.94 -97.64
C VAL A 588 13.16 3.94 -96.84
N LYS A 589 12.04 3.50 -97.44
CA LYS A 589 10.73 3.44 -96.76
C LYS A 589 10.54 2.21 -95.87
N GLU A 590 11.25 1.10 -96.09
CA GLU A 590 11.14 -0.09 -95.25
C GLU A 590 12.01 -0.03 -93.98
N ARG A 591 13.22 0.54 -94.05
CA ARG A 591 14.09 0.68 -92.87
C ARG A 591 13.55 1.68 -91.84
N GLU A 592 12.73 2.64 -92.25
CA GLU A 592 12.00 3.53 -91.31
C GLU A 592 10.76 2.87 -90.68
N ARG A 593 10.09 1.93 -91.37
CA ARG A 593 8.93 1.20 -90.83
C ARG A 593 9.35 0.16 -89.80
N LEU A 594 10.48 -0.52 -90.00
CA LEU A 594 10.98 -1.53 -89.06
C LEU A 594 11.48 -0.91 -87.74
N LYS A 595 12.18 0.24 -87.79
CA LYS A 595 12.63 0.96 -86.59
C LYS A 595 11.46 1.54 -85.79
N LYS A 596 10.41 2.07 -86.45
CA LYS A 596 9.18 2.55 -85.79
C LYS A 596 8.35 1.40 -85.17
N HIS A 597 8.42 0.18 -85.69
CA HIS A 597 7.70 -0.97 -85.13
C HIS A 597 8.38 -1.53 -83.88
N GLN A 598 9.72 -1.62 -83.87
CA GLN A 598 10.49 -2.11 -82.72
C GLN A 598 10.52 -1.12 -81.54
N GLU A 599 10.46 0.19 -81.80
CA GLU A 599 10.30 1.20 -80.75
C GLU A 599 8.89 1.24 -80.16
N LYS A 600 7.84 1.07 -80.98
CA LYS A 600 6.46 0.99 -80.51
C LYS A 600 6.20 -0.26 -79.66
N GLU A 601 6.78 -1.40 -80.00
CA GLU A 601 6.59 -2.64 -79.24
C GLU A 601 7.34 -2.63 -77.89
N LYS A 602 8.52 -1.98 -77.82
CA LYS A 602 9.25 -1.76 -76.57
C LYS A 602 8.61 -0.69 -75.67
N LYS A 603 7.92 0.31 -76.24
CA LYS A 603 7.10 1.27 -75.49
C LYS A 603 5.83 0.61 -74.93
N LEU A 604 5.11 -0.17 -75.75
CA LEU A 604 3.87 -0.85 -75.34
C LEU A 604 4.08 -1.84 -74.18
N ARG A 605 5.18 -2.60 -74.18
CA ARG A 605 5.53 -3.54 -73.08
C ARG A 605 5.99 -2.85 -71.79
N ARG A 606 6.51 -1.63 -71.87
CA ARG A 606 6.87 -0.81 -70.69
C ARG A 606 5.65 -0.06 -70.15
N GLU A 607 4.76 0.40 -71.02
CA GLU A 607 3.49 1.02 -70.66
C GLU A 607 2.53 0.01 -70.04
N GLN A 608 2.37 -1.21 -70.59
CA GLN A 608 1.55 -2.26 -69.97
C GLN A 608 2.03 -2.68 -68.57
N LYS A 609 3.35 -2.78 -68.35
CA LYS A 609 3.90 -3.10 -67.02
C LYS A 609 3.71 -1.97 -66.01
N VAL A 610 3.81 -0.72 -66.44
CA VAL A 610 3.58 0.46 -65.57
C VAL A 610 2.08 0.68 -65.33
N GLU A 611 1.22 0.30 -66.28
CA GLU A 611 -0.24 0.43 -66.17
C GLU A 611 -0.86 -0.68 -65.32
N ASP A 612 -0.36 -1.92 -65.38
CA ASP A 612 -0.75 -3.00 -64.46
C ASP A 612 -0.27 -2.74 -63.02
N GLU A 613 0.91 -2.12 -62.86
CA GLU A 613 1.44 -1.72 -61.55
C GLU A 613 0.70 -0.48 -60.98
N ARG A 614 0.24 0.43 -61.84
CA ARG A 614 -0.66 1.54 -61.45
C ARG A 614 -2.08 1.08 -61.16
N LYS A 615 -2.59 0.03 -61.81
CA LYS A 615 -3.91 -0.56 -61.51
C LYS A 615 -3.93 -1.20 -60.12
N ARG A 616 -2.90 -1.99 -59.77
CA ARG A 616 -2.75 -2.58 -58.42
C ARG A 616 -2.54 -1.54 -57.31
N ARG A 617 -1.82 -0.45 -57.61
CA ARG A 617 -1.68 0.68 -56.66
C ARG A 617 -2.95 1.52 -56.52
N ARG A 618 -3.78 1.64 -57.56
CA ARG A 618 -5.07 2.34 -57.48
C ARG A 618 -6.11 1.52 -56.72
N GLU A 619 -6.11 0.20 -56.86
CA GLU A 619 -6.98 -0.70 -56.07
C GLU A 619 -6.62 -0.66 -54.58
N MET A 620 -5.33 -0.65 -54.21
CA MET A 620 -4.91 -0.50 -52.80
C MET A 620 -5.20 0.90 -52.21
N VAL A 621 -5.04 1.97 -53.01
CA VAL A 621 -5.30 3.36 -52.55
C VAL A 621 -6.81 3.70 -52.54
N GLU A 622 -7.64 2.99 -53.30
CA GLU A 622 -9.10 3.14 -53.32
C GLU A 622 -9.79 2.31 -52.21
N GLU A 623 -9.13 1.27 -51.69
CA GLU A 623 -9.47 0.63 -50.41
C GLU A 623 -9.09 1.50 -49.20
N GLU A 624 -7.93 2.16 -49.21
CA GLU A 624 -7.52 3.10 -48.15
C GLU A 624 -8.31 4.42 -48.13
N ARG A 625 -8.90 4.86 -49.26
CA ARG A 625 -9.70 6.10 -49.34
C ARG A 625 -11.16 5.97 -48.90
N LYS A 626 -11.65 4.75 -48.60
CA LYS A 626 -13.02 4.54 -48.09
C LYS A 626 -13.12 4.64 -46.56
N THR A 627 -12.01 4.70 -45.83
CA THR A 627 -12.03 4.64 -44.36
C THR A 627 -11.84 5.96 -43.63
N HIS A 628 -11.12 6.98 -44.13
CA HIS A 628 -11.13 8.31 -43.47
C HIS A 628 -10.84 9.51 -44.41
N PRO A 629 -11.60 10.63 -44.28
CA PRO A 629 -11.35 11.88 -45.00
C PRO A 629 -10.28 12.70 -44.27
N ALA A 630 -9.38 13.33 -45.01
CA ALA A 630 -8.46 14.35 -44.50
C ALA A 630 -8.84 15.73 -45.07
N PRO A 631 -8.89 16.81 -44.26
CA PRO A 631 -8.81 18.15 -44.77
C PRO A 631 -7.35 18.66 -44.77
N GLU A 632 -7.01 19.18 -45.95
CA GLU A 632 -6.22 20.38 -46.27
C GLU A 632 -4.75 20.54 -45.85
N ARG A 633 -3.94 20.57 -46.91
CA ARG A 633 -2.59 21.12 -47.03
C ARG A 633 -2.64 22.64 -47.01
N ASP A 634 -1.53 23.25 -46.58
CA ASP A 634 -1.01 24.43 -47.26
C ASP A 634 0.43 24.23 -47.77
N LYS A 635 0.70 24.85 -48.92
CA LYS A 635 1.87 24.72 -49.82
C LYS A 635 2.97 25.72 -49.39
N THR A 636 4.26 25.58 -49.72
CA THR A 636 4.89 25.83 -51.05
C THR A 636 6.38 25.38 -51.00
N GLU A 637 6.88 24.63 -52.00
CA GLU A 637 7.90 25.01 -53.04
C GLU A 637 9.36 25.07 -52.52
N HIS A 638 10.44 24.59 -53.16
CA HIS A 638 10.83 24.39 -54.56
C HIS A 638 12.04 23.37 -54.57
N GLU A 639 12.04 22.31 -55.39
CA GLU A 639 12.74 22.13 -56.69
C GLU A 639 14.07 21.34 -56.65
N ASP A 640 14.23 20.51 -57.69
CA ASP A 640 15.43 19.96 -58.31
C ASP A 640 16.20 18.76 -57.71
N ARG A 641 15.70 17.60 -58.14
CA ARG A 641 16.37 16.32 -58.47
C ARG A 641 17.25 16.44 -59.75
N PRO A 642 17.87 15.38 -60.32
CA PRO A 642 18.20 14.01 -59.83
C PRO A 642 19.64 13.58 -60.26
N LEU A 643 20.26 12.50 -59.75
CA LEU A 643 20.31 11.10 -60.24
C LEU A 643 21.73 10.60 -59.85
N PHE A 644 22.10 9.36 -59.52
CA PHE A 644 21.51 8.01 -59.37
C PHE A 644 22.60 7.19 -58.61
N ARG A 645 22.27 6.31 -57.63
CA ARG A 645 21.91 4.86 -57.76
C ARG A 645 23.13 4.00 -58.18
N ILE A 646 23.47 2.81 -57.66
CA ILE A 646 22.77 1.60 -57.14
C ILE A 646 23.89 0.76 -56.43
N LYS A 647 23.73 0.03 -55.30
CA LYS A 647 23.35 -1.40 -55.22
C LYS A 647 23.41 -1.94 -53.77
N GLU A 648 22.31 -2.60 -53.42
CA GLU A 648 22.03 -3.61 -52.37
C GLU A 648 22.86 -4.91 -52.61
N PRO A 649 22.59 -6.11 -52.02
CA PRO A 649 21.60 -6.55 -51.01
C PRO A 649 22.10 -7.62 -49.98
N LYS A 650 21.25 -8.00 -49.00
CA LYS A 650 20.65 -9.35 -48.86
C LYS A 650 20.07 -9.60 -47.46
N GLU A 651 18.74 -9.80 -47.43
CA GLU A 651 18.05 -10.66 -46.46
C GLU A 651 18.37 -12.15 -46.71
N PRO A 652 18.00 -13.02 -45.76
CA PRO A 652 16.91 -13.94 -46.09
C PRO A 652 15.79 -13.96 -45.04
N ALA A 653 14.58 -14.10 -45.57
CA ALA A 653 13.32 -14.42 -44.90
C ALA A 653 13.23 -15.95 -44.60
N PRO A 654 12.05 -16.54 -44.35
CA PRO A 654 11.12 -16.42 -43.21
C PRO A 654 10.66 -17.82 -42.69
N VAL A 655 9.53 -17.85 -41.99
CA VAL A 655 8.59 -18.99 -41.75
C VAL A 655 8.79 -19.77 -40.43
N VAL A 656 7.80 -19.77 -39.55
CA VAL A 656 6.81 -20.86 -39.30
C VAL A 656 5.91 -20.48 -38.11
N GLU A 657 4.61 -20.68 -38.32
CA GLU A 657 3.50 -20.54 -37.38
C GLU A 657 3.62 -21.45 -36.15
N ASP A 658 3.20 -20.97 -34.98
CA ASP A 658 2.53 -21.83 -34.00
C ASP A 658 1.56 -21.04 -33.10
N LYS A 659 0.56 -21.79 -32.60
CA LYS A 659 -0.72 -21.45 -31.97
C LYS A 659 -0.66 -20.64 -30.65
N PRO A 660 -1.82 -20.10 -30.17
CA PRO A 660 -1.87 -18.90 -29.37
C PRO A 660 -1.50 -19.17 -27.92
N VAL A 661 -0.50 -18.42 -27.44
CA VAL A 661 -0.21 -18.24 -26.03
C VAL A 661 -0.66 -16.84 -25.69
N ALA A 662 -1.58 -16.72 -24.72
CA ALA A 662 -2.05 -15.43 -24.23
C ALA A 662 -0.88 -14.74 -23.52
N GLU A 663 -0.27 -13.77 -24.19
CA GLU A 663 0.76 -12.91 -23.60
C GLU A 663 0.12 -11.61 -23.10
N ASP A 664 0.42 -11.31 -21.84
CA ASP A 664 0.00 -10.12 -21.11
C ASP A 664 0.66 -8.88 -21.72
N ILE A 665 -0.09 -8.14 -22.55
CA ILE A 665 0.36 -6.86 -23.12
C ILE A 665 0.40 -5.84 -21.98
N SER A 666 1.59 -5.26 -21.74
CA SER A 666 1.79 -4.32 -20.63
C SER A 666 0.95 -3.04 -20.81
N ALA A 667 0.51 -2.45 -19.70
CA ALA A 667 -0.29 -1.21 -19.70
C ALA A 667 0.35 -0.07 -20.51
N ARG A 668 1.69 -0.09 -20.70
CA ARG A 668 2.44 0.89 -21.47
C ARG A 668 2.19 0.82 -22.98
N GLU A 669 1.94 -0.37 -23.51
CA GLU A 669 1.59 -0.56 -24.93
C GLU A 669 0.15 -0.17 -25.21
N LYS A 670 -0.78 -0.44 -24.28
CA LYS A 670 -2.19 -0.03 -24.41
C LYS A 670 -2.37 1.50 -24.39
N TYR A 671 -1.55 2.22 -23.61
CA TYR A 671 -1.54 3.69 -23.63
C TYR A 671 -0.93 4.27 -24.91
N ALA A 672 0.11 3.63 -25.47
CA ALA A 672 0.73 4.06 -26.72
C ALA A 672 -0.16 3.84 -27.96
N LEU A 673 -1.16 2.95 -27.85
CA LEU A 673 -2.15 2.66 -28.88
C LEU A 673 -3.47 3.44 -28.70
N ASP A 674 -3.53 4.39 -27.76
CA ASP A 674 -4.75 5.15 -27.36
C ASP A 674 -5.94 4.27 -26.93
N GLU A 675 -5.70 3.00 -26.59
CA GLU A 675 -6.76 2.07 -26.16
C GLU A 675 -7.22 2.28 -24.71
N ILE A 676 -6.40 2.96 -23.90
CA ILE A 676 -6.72 3.37 -22.53
C ILE A 676 -6.36 4.84 -22.32
N SER A 677 -7.16 5.55 -21.52
CA SER A 677 -6.93 6.97 -21.24
C SER A 677 -5.69 7.19 -20.35
N ARG A 678 -5.15 8.42 -20.32
CA ARG A 678 -3.99 8.77 -19.46
C ARG A 678 -4.27 8.52 -17.97
N GLU A 679 -5.50 8.72 -17.52
CA GLU A 679 -5.92 8.42 -16.13
C GLU A 679 -6.02 6.92 -15.85
N GLU A 680 -6.39 6.12 -16.86
CA GLU A 680 -6.47 4.67 -16.78
C GLU A 680 -5.09 4.00 -16.84
N PHE A 681 -4.17 4.56 -17.62
CA PHE A 681 -2.76 4.18 -17.62
C PHE A 681 -2.07 4.48 -16.28
N LEU A 682 -2.35 5.65 -15.68
CA LEU A 682 -1.82 6.01 -14.35
C LEU A 682 -2.41 5.14 -13.23
N ARG A 683 -3.68 4.74 -13.32
CA ARG A 683 -4.32 3.76 -12.41
C ARG A 683 -3.69 2.38 -12.49
N MET A 684 -3.32 1.93 -13.70
CA MET A 684 -2.65 0.63 -13.89
C MET A 684 -1.19 0.64 -13.40
N GLN A 685 -0.52 1.80 -13.40
CA GLN A 685 0.83 1.93 -12.81
C GLN A 685 0.84 2.14 -11.29
N SER A 686 -0.24 2.65 -10.68
CA SER A 686 -0.30 2.91 -9.24
C SER A 686 -0.71 1.69 -8.39
N GLY A 687 -1.06 0.56 -9.02
CA GLY A 687 -1.46 -0.66 -8.30
C GLY A 687 -2.71 -0.51 -7.43
N GLU A 688 -3.56 0.49 -7.70
CA GLU A 688 -4.78 0.76 -6.93
C GLU A 688 -6.01 0.11 -7.59
N ASP A 689 -6.35 -1.08 -7.09
CA ASP A 689 -7.63 -1.73 -7.37
C ASP A 689 -8.70 -1.21 -6.39
N VAL A 690 -9.68 -0.47 -6.89
CA VAL A 690 -10.83 -0.01 -6.11
C VAL A 690 -11.94 -1.05 -6.21
N THR A 691 -11.91 -2.03 -5.32
CA THR A 691 -13.15 -2.62 -4.79
C THR A 691 -13.46 -1.95 -3.45
N THR A 692 -14.70 -1.50 -3.32
CA THR A 692 -15.36 -0.98 -2.11
C THR A 692 -14.66 -1.29 -0.80
N ARG A 693 -14.24 -0.20 -0.14
CA ARG A 693 -13.50 -0.12 1.11
C ARG A 693 -14.27 -0.77 2.27
N GLU A 694 -14.15 -2.09 2.45
CA GLU A 694 -14.24 -2.73 3.76
C GLU A 694 -12.86 -2.60 4.44
N SER A 695 -12.87 -2.08 5.68
CA SER A 695 -11.67 -1.89 6.51
C SER A 695 -10.86 -3.18 6.65
N ALA A 696 -9.53 -3.07 6.60
CA ALA A 696 -8.59 -4.18 6.79
C ALA A 696 -8.80 -4.97 8.11
N VAL A 697 -9.51 -4.38 9.08
CA VAL A 697 -9.95 -5.03 10.33
C VAL A 697 -11.04 -6.10 10.10
N ALA A 698 -11.84 -5.99 9.03
CA ALA A 698 -12.90 -6.94 8.68
C ALA A 698 -12.38 -8.15 7.88
N ALA A 699 -11.29 -7.99 7.12
CA ALA A 699 -10.68 -9.07 6.33
C ALA A 699 -9.86 -10.05 7.20
N GLU A 700 -9.17 -9.56 8.23
CA GLU A 700 -8.50 -10.41 9.22
C GLU A 700 -9.49 -11.22 10.08
N ARG A 701 -10.66 -10.64 10.42
CA ARG A 701 -11.75 -11.35 11.11
C ARG A 701 -12.34 -12.53 10.32
N LYS A 702 -12.19 -12.56 9.00
CA LYS A 702 -12.73 -13.62 8.12
C LYS A 702 -11.73 -14.75 7.88
N LYS A 703 -10.42 -14.47 7.93
CA LYS A 703 -9.35 -15.48 7.88
C LYS A 703 -9.21 -16.29 9.17
N LEU A 704 -9.63 -15.75 10.31
CA LEU A 704 -9.68 -16.46 11.61
C LEU A 704 -10.87 -17.44 11.76
N LYS A 705 -11.63 -17.75 10.71
CA LYS A 705 -12.83 -18.61 10.79
C LYS A 705 -12.76 -19.96 10.05
N ARG A 706 -11.64 -20.31 9.42
CA ARG A 706 -11.39 -21.62 8.76
C ARG A 706 -9.87 -21.81 8.79
N GLU A 707 -9.21 -22.73 9.49
CA GLU A 707 -9.38 -24.14 9.89
C GLU A 707 -8.42 -24.42 11.09
N PRO A 708 -8.17 -25.67 11.53
CA PRO A 708 -9.06 -26.72 12.02
C PRO A 708 -8.95 -26.88 13.56
N GLU A 709 -9.78 -27.78 14.08
CA GLU A 709 -10.00 -28.12 15.48
C GLU A 709 -8.72 -28.53 16.24
N ASP A 710 -8.19 -27.61 17.02
CA ASP A 710 -7.80 -27.89 18.41
C ASP A 710 -8.08 -26.63 19.23
N LYS A 711 -9.03 -26.75 20.17
CA LYS A 711 -9.54 -25.60 20.93
C LYS A 711 -8.41 -25.00 21.78
N SER A 712 -7.92 -23.81 21.40
CA SER A 712 -7.03 -23.02 22.26
C SER A 712 -7.72 -22.73 23.60
N SER A 713 -6.93 -22.54 24.66
CA SER A 713 -7.42 -22.22 26.02
C SER A 713 -8.41 -21.04 26.03
N ILE A 714 -8.19 -20.07 25.14
CA ILE A 714 -9.03 -18.89 24.92
C ILE A 714 -10.40 -19.26 24.32
N GLY A 715 -10.46 -20.26 23.44
CA GLY A 715 -11.72 -20.77 22.89
C GLY A 715 -12.60 -21.45 23.94
N LEU A 716 -11.98 -22.21 24.84
CA LEU A 716 -12.65 -22.85 25.99
C LEU A 716 -13.11 -21.84 27.05
N GLU A 717 -12.34 -20.77 27.28
CA GLU A 717 -12.76 -19.69 28.18
C GLU A 717 -13.90 -18.86 27.60
N ARG A 718 -13.88 -18.54 26.30
CA ARG A 718 -15.00 -17.87 25.64
C ARG A 718 -16.29 -18.69 25.67
N GLU A 719 -16.19 -20.01 25.52
CA GLU A 719 -17.34 -20.92 25.63
C GLU A 719 -17.89 -20.96 27.06
N LYS A 720 -17.02 -21.02 28.08
CA LYS A 720 -17.42 -20.96 29.50
C LYS A 720 -18.01 -19.60 29.91
N ILE A 721 -17.49 -18.50 29.37
CA ILE A 721 -18.03 -17.15 29.63
C ILE A 721 -19.38 -17.00 28.94
N SER A 722 -19.52 -17.47 27.70
CA SER A 722 -20.81 -17.50 27.00
C SER A 722 -21.84 -18.35 27.75
N GLU A 723 -21.44 -19.51 28.27
CA GLU A 723 -22.33 -20.40 29.03
C GLU A 723 -22.75 -19.75 30.36
N LYS A 724 -21.82 -19.11 31.09
CA LYS A 724 -22.14 -18.33 32.30
C LYS A 724 -23.05 -17.14 32.03
N ASP A 725 -22.84 -16.42 30.93
CA ASP A 725 -23.67 -15.28 30.54
C ASP A 725 -25.08 -15.72 30.16
N THR A 726 -25.21 -16.90 29.55
CA THR A 726 -26.51 -17.51 29.23
C THR A 726 -27.26 -17.92 30.50
N ILE A 727 -26.56 -18.57 31.44
CA ILE A 727 -27.11 -18.96 32.75
C ILE A 727 -27.54 -17.72 33.55
N MET A 728 -26.74 -16.65 33.54
CA MET A 728 -27.07 -15.42 34.26
C MET A 728 -28.27 -14.68 33.65
N LYS A 729 -28.40 -14.68 32.32
CA LYS A 729 -29.58 -14.16 31.63
C LYS A 729 -30.85 -14.97 31.92
N GLU A 730 -30.75 -16.29 32.01
CA GLU A 730 -31.89 -17.13 32.42
C GLU A 730 -32.29 -16.90 33.87
N ALA A 731 -31.31 -16.79 34.79
CA ALA A 731 -31.56 -16.47 36.20
C ALA A 731 -32.24 -15.10 36.38
N LEU A 732 -31.76 -14.06 35.70
CA LEU A 732 -32.37 -12.73 35.72
C LEU A 732 -33.79 -12.72 35.12
N LYS A 733 -34.04 -13.54 34.09
CA LYS A 733 -35.37 -13.69 33.50
C LYS A 733 -36.34 -14.39 34.47
N GLU A 734 -35.86 -15.37 35.23
CA GLU A 734 -36.65 -16.07 36.25
C GLU A 734 -36.94 -15.17 37.46
N GLU A 735 -35.99 -14.35 37.92
CA GLU A 735 -36.24 -13.36 38.97
C GLU A 735 -37.23 -12.28 38.54
N ARG A 736 -37.11 -11.74 37.32
CA ARG A 736 -38.09 -10.78 36.79
C ARG A 736 -39.49 -11.37 36.71
N LYS A 737 -39.60 -12.66 36.38
CA LYS A 737 -40.89 -13.36 36.37
C LYS A 737 -41.46 -13.50 37.78
N LYS A 738 -40.63 -13.86 38.78
CA LYS A 738 -41.05 -13.94 40.19
C LYS A 738 -41.49 -12.58 40.74
N LEU A 739 -40.79 -11.49 40.38
CA LEU A 739 -41.16 -10.12 40.74
C LEU A 739 -42.51 -9.72 40.12
N SER A 740 -42.73 -10.01 38.84
CA SER A 740 -44.02 -9.78 38.17
C SER A 740 -45.16 -10.58 38.80
N GLU A 741 -44.94 -11.85 39.16
CA GLU A 741 -45.95 -12.67 39.86
C GLU A 741 -46.25 -12.14 41.28
N LEU A 742 -45.26 -11.54 41.95
CA LEU A 742 -45.41 -10.89 43.26
C LEU A 742 -46.17 -9.56 43.17
N GLU A 743 -45.91 -8.76 42.14
CA GLU A 743 -46.65 -7.52 41.85
C GLU A 743 -48.12 -7.85 41.55
N GLU A 744 -48.40 -8.86 40.74
CA GLU A 744 -49.77 -9.30 40.42
C GLU A 744 -50.50 -9.86 41.66
N GLN A 745 -49.78 -10.53 42.58
CA GLN A 745 -50.32 -10.95 43.88
C GLN A 745 -50.61 -9.78 44.81
N ASN A 746 -49.78 -8.73 44.78
CA ASN A 746 -49.99 -7.55 45.59
C ASN A 746 -51.18 -6.72 45.08
N GLU A 747 -51.34 -6.57 43.76
CA GLU A 747 -52.54 -5.95 43.17
C GLU A 747 -53.82 -6.73 43.55
N LEU A 748 -53.79 -8.07 43.48
CA LEU A 748 -54.92 -8.90 43.91
C LEU A 748 -55.25 -8.76 45.41
N ASN A 749 -54.23 -8.54 46.25
CA ASN A 749 -54.42 -8.30 47.69
C ASN A 749 -54.96 -6.89 47.94
N GLU A 750 -54.52 -5.87 47.20
CA GLU A 750 -55.07 -4.52 47.27
C GLU A 750 -56.55 -4.49 46.85
N ASP A 751 -56.91 -5.17 45.76
CA ASP A 751 -58.31 -5.33 45.34
C ASP A 751 -59.17 -6.07 46.37
N HIS A 752 -58.58 -7.05 47.08
CA HIS A 752 -59.27 -7.75 48.16
C HIS A 752 -59.50 -6.84 49.37
N ILE A 753 -58.49 -6.03 49.73
CA ILE A 753 -58.56 -5.06 50.83
C ILE A 753 -59.57 -3.94 50.48
N GLU A 754 -59.57 -3.41 49.27
CA GLU A 754 -60.57 -2.43 48.82
C GLU A 754 -62.00 -2.99 48.88
N ASN A 755 -62.20 -4.24 48.45
CA ASN A 755 -63.49 -4.89 48.55
C ASN A 755 -63.94 -5.13 50.00
N GLN A 756 -63.02 -5.46 50.91
CA GLN A 756 -63.32 -5.55 52.35
C GLN A 756 -63.68 -4.18 52.94
N ILE A 757 -62.94 -3.13 52.58
CA ILE A 757 -63.24 -1.74 52.99
C ILE A 757 -64.62 -1.31 52.47
N LYS A 758 -64.97 -1.67 51.23
CA LYS A 758 -66.28 -1.40 50.64
C LYS A 758 -67.41 -2.14 51.36
N GLN A 759 -67.23 -3.42 51.69
CA GLN A 759 -68.20 -4.19 52.49
C GLN A 759 -68.37 -3.60 53.90
N ILE A 760 -67.29 -3.13 54.53
CA ILE A 760 -67.34 -2.47 55.82
C ILE A 760 -68.12 -1.15 55.71
N LYS A 761 -67.85 -0.32 54.69
CA LYS A 761 -68.60 0.92 54.43
C LYS A 761 -70.09 0.66 54.17
N ASP A 762 -70.43 -0.36 53.39
CA ASP A 762 -71.82 -0.74 53.12
C ASP A 762 -72.53 -1.23 54.40
N SER A 763 -71.81 -1.92 55.29
CA SER A 763 -72.30 -2.36 56.60
C SER A 763 -72.61 -1.18 57.53
N PHE A 764 -71.73 -0.18 57.58
CA PHE A 764 -71.98 1.06 58.34
C PHE A 764 -73.17 1.85 57.78
N SER A 765 -73.32 1.92 56.46
CA SER A 765 -74.45 2.61 55.83
C SER A 765 -75.82 1.97 56.13
N LYS A 766 -75.86 0.65 56.37
CA LYS A 766 -77.07 -0.07 56.81
C LYS A 766 -77.42 0.22 58.27
N VAL A 767 -76.41 0.30 59.15
CA VAL A 767 -76.61 0.64 60.57
C VAL A 767 -77.12 2.08 60.75
N ASP A 768 -76.69 3.01 59.91
CA ASP A 768 -77.18 4.40 59.94
C ASP A 768 -78.60 4.56 59.36
N LYS A 769 -79.03 3.65 58.47
CA LYS A 769 -80.43 3.60 58.02
C LYS A 769 -81.35 2.98 59.08
N GLU A 770 -80.92 1.91 59.75
CA GLU A 770 -81.69 1.30 60.85
C GLU A 770 -81.80 2.22 62.08
N LYS A 771 -80.83 3.12 62.33
CA LYS A 771 -80.96 4.14 63.38
C LYS A 771 -81.94 5.28 63.04
N LYS A 772 -82.18 5.57 61.76
CA LYS A 772 -83.17 6.57 61.33
C LYS A 772 -84.61 6.05 61.33
N ASP A 773 -84.79 4.73 61.24
CA ASP A 773 -86.12 4.10 61.29
C ASP A 773 -86.59 3.78 62.73
N VAL A 774 -85.75 4.00 63.76
CA VAL A 774 -86.06 3.72 65.19
C VAL A 774 -86.32 4.99 66.01
N SER A 775 -86.12 6.19 65.47
CA SER A 775 -86.39 7.47 66.17
C SER A 775 -87.75 8.10 65.81
N GLY A 776 -88.68 7.32 65.25
CA GLY A 776 -89.99 7.79 64.81
C GLY A 776 -91.13 6.93 65.35
N ASP A 777 -91.17 6.67 66.67
CA ASP A 777 -92.39 6.26 67.39
C ASP A 777 -92.10 6.19 68.91
N SER A 778 -92.24 7.31 69.61
CA SER A 778 -92.62 7.34 71.04
C SER A 778 -93.00 8.77 71.47
N GLU A 779 -94.13 9.27 70.96
CA GLU A 779 -95.06 10.08 71.76
C GLU A 779 -96.05 9.10 72.44
N ASP A 780 -96.52 9.46 73.64
CA ASP A 780 -97.47 8.74 74.54
C ASP A 780 -96.92 7.66 75.50
N LYS A 781 -96.29 8.10 76.60
CA LYS A 781 -96.83 8.02 77.99
C LYS A 781 -95.82 8.43 79.05
#